data_AF-A0A2N6DFS1-F1
#
_entry.id   AF-A0A2N6DFS1-F1
#
_cell.length_a   1.000
_cell.length_b   1.000
_cell.length_c   1.000
_cell.angle_alpha   90.00
_cell.angle_beta   90.00
_cell.angle_gamma   90.00
#
_symmetry.space_group_name_H-M   'P 1'
#
loop_
_entity.id
_entity.type
_entity.pdbx_description
1 polymer ?
#
loop_
_entity_poly.entity_id
_entity_poly.type
_entity_poly.pdbx_seq_one_letter_code
_entity_poly.pdbx_strand_id
1 'polypeptide(L)'
;MYIFNLFKSSRYFFTLMACMFAVFIIIILLVGRSIYDNQREKLYSSKTNELSITKTNFEHRLEDIELEMRRLVNVMKQMNLFENPNEVDIESFASDFLFDHNYLSVIIDNKDVPDLKMDSQTFQPQFKDFIQAKPENILKSIDAKNAVMNKITINSELNVVFLVKSIHSATGIKDKNIIFFFSPELLLKYLPKNYAFLMSDGNVKWAPDGSDFPQNLPTETYNQDSGQTRLNDTHTVFYTSLSGKGNPSYLASIVDTSEIKQALLYYTLVTVVLFSLFFALIIFIIYIRNQQITQLINTQKATVVCLANLAEFKDNETADHLERTRHYGNLLSNYLRKDPKYKQKINKEYIDNIGFASVLHDIGKVGVPDSILKKPGKLTAEEFDIIKQHTVFAKKILSELVDKHKINDIFFTLSYNIATYHHEKWDGTGYPEGLKGEEIPLEARIFGLCDVYDALRSERVYKAPFSHEKSVAIINSGAGTHFDSDIVDAFNACAEQFRHIHDTYILFYNGISYSSFGNNRRELKVEWNSSLSVGIDSIDEQHKILLGKINFLIKSILDGKGDENVLSILNFLRDYSENHFRAEEKIMLELNDPYLKEHVQEHDIFRQNFKKIIDQVTQEGVQEGTLFVIERDLISWLLDHIANMDTQISKSSAQYS
;
A
#
# COMPACT_ATOMS: atom_id res chain seq x y z
N MET A 1 -24.45 6.20 -9.08
CA MET A 1 -25.43 5.10 -8.91
C MET A 1 -25.15 3.91 -9.85
N TYR A 2 -24.98 4.10 -11.16
CA TYR A 2 -24.60 3.01 -12.10
C TYR A 2 -23.21 2.40 -11.82
N ILE A 3 -22.23 3.24 -11.46
CA ILE A 3 -20.89 2.81 -11.03
C ILE A 3 -20.97 1.91 -9.78
N PHE A 4 -21.90 2.18 -8.86
CA PHE A 4 -22.10 1.39 -7.63
C PHE A 4 -22.63 -0.02 -7.90
N ASN A 5 -23.47 -0.20 -8.94
CA ASN A 5 -24.00 -1.52 -9.31
C ASN A 5 -22.97 -2.46 -9.96
N LEU A 6 -21.89 -1.92 -10.54
CA LEU A 6 -20.78 -2.71 -11.11
C LEU A 6 -19.94 -3.43 -10.02
N PHE A 7 -19.98 -2.96 -8.77
CA PHE A 7 -19.21 -3.53 -7.66
C PHE A 7 -19.80 -4.83 -7.07
N LYS A 8 -20.94 -5.30 -7.57
CA LYS A 8 -21.66 -6.46 -7.03
C LYS A 8 -21.04 -7.82 -7.36
N SER A 9 -20.18 -7.90 -8.38
CA SER A 9 -19.40 -9.10 -8.71
C SER A 9 -17.90 -8.79 -8.59
N SER A 10 -17.17 -9.62 -7.83
CA SER A 10 -15.73 -9.43 -7.61
C SER A 10 -14.95 -9.36 -8.93
N ARG A 11 -15.42 -10.08 -9.96
CA ARG A 11 -14.83 -10.08 -11.30
C ARG A 11 -14.85 -8.70 -11.96
N TYR A 12 -15.96 -7.96 -11.92
CA TYR A 12 -16.04 -6.65 -12.57
C TYR A 12 -15.24 -5.58 -11.82
N PHE A 13 -15.12 -5.71 -10.50
CA PHE A 13 -14.27 -4.84 -9.70
C PHE A 13 -12.80 -4.97 -10.09
N PHE A 14 -12.26 -6.19 -10.12
CA PHE A 14 -10.86 -6.42 -10.50
C PHE A 14 -10.58 -6.02 -11.96
N THR A 15 -11.49 -6.32 -12.88
CA THR A 15 -11.35 -5.91 -14.29
C THR A 15 -11.36 -4.39 -14.44
N LEU A 16 -12.26 -3.68 -13.76
CA LEU A 16 -12.30 -2.22 -13.79
C LEU A 16 -11.01 -1.62 -13.19
N MET A 17 -10.53 -2.18 -12.08
CA MET A 17 -9.29 -1.74 -11.44
C MET A 17 -8.08 -1.94 -12.35
N ALA A 18 -8.01 -3.08 -13.05
CA ALA A 18 -6.97 -3.36 -14.05
C ALA A 18 -7.06 -2.40 -15.25
N CYS A 19 -8.26 -2.11 -15.75
CA CYS A 19 -8.45 -1.13 -16.82
C CYS A 19 -8.04 0.28 -16.40
N MET A 20 -8.42 0.73 -15.19
CA MET A 20 -8.01 2.04 -14.67
C MET A 20 -6.50 2.13 -14.51
N PHE A 21 -5.85 1.07 -14.01
CA PHE A 21 -4.41 0.99 -13.90
C PHE A 21 -3.71 1.03 -15.27
N ALA A 22 -4.24 0.30 -16.26
CA ALA A 22 -3.71 0.30 -17.62
C ALA A 22 -3.84 1.68 -18.30
N VAL A 23 -5.01 2.33 -18.22
CA VAL A 23 -5.21 3.69 -18.75
C VAL A 23 -4.27 4.68 -18.07
N PHE A 24 -4.10 4.55 -16.75
CA PHE A 24 -3.22 5.41 -15.98
C PHE A 24 -1.74 5.26 -16.37
N ILE A 25 -1.26 4.02 -16.56
CA ILE A 25 0.08 3.75 -17.10
C ILE A 25 0.25 4.35 -18.51
N ILE A 26 -0.75 4.18 -19.37
CA ILE A 26 -0.71 4.70 -20.75
C ILE A 26 -0.62 6.22 -20.73
N ILE A 27 -1.42 6.91 -19.92
CA ILE A 27 -1.37 8.37 -19.79
C ILE A 27 0.00 8.82 -19.30
N ILE A 28 0.53 8.17 -18.26
CA ILE A 28 1.86 8.47 -17.73
C ILE A 28 2.90 8.35 -18.85
N LEU A 29 2.96 7.20 -19.53
CA LEU A 29 3.96 6.93 -20.58
C LEU A 29 3.82 7.90 -21.77
N LEU A 30 2.61 8.17 -22.24
CA LEU A 30 2.37 9.05 -23.38
C LEU A 30 2.70 10.51 -23.05
N VAL A 31 2.28 11.02 -21.89
CA VAL A 31 2.53 12.41 -21.50
C VAL A 31 4.01 12.61 -21.19
N GLY A 32 4.65 11.69 -20.46
CA GLY A 32 6.07 11.76 -20.16
C GLY A 32 6.95 11.74 -21.39
N ARG A 33 6.67 10.79 -22.31
CA ARG A 33 7.35 10.70 -23.59
C ARG A 33 7.16 11.96 -24.43
N SER A 34 5.93 12.49 -24.51
CA SER A 34 5.62 13.70 -25.28
C SER A 34 6.37 14.93 -24.75
N ILE A 35 6.40 15.14 -23.43
CA ILE A 35 7.13 16.26 -22.81
C ILE A 35 8.63 16.13 -23.07
N TYR A 36 9.19 14.93 -22.88
CA TYR A 36 10.61 14.66 -23.11
C TYR A 36 10.99 14.85 -24.59
N ASP A 37 10.23 14.26 -25.51
CA ASP A 37 10.51 14.34 -26.94
C ASP A 37 10.39 15.79 -27.44
N ASN A 38 9.40 16.57 -26.96
CA ASN A 38 9.21 17.97 -27.36
C ASN A 38 10.35 18.88 -26.85
N GLN A 39 10.77 18.74 -25.59
CA GLN A 39 11.90 19.51 -25.04
C GLN A 39 13.21 19.14 -25.74
N ARG A 40 13.43 17.85 -25.99
CA ARG A 40 14.60 17.35 -26.72
C ARG A 40 14.63 17.88 -28.15
N GLU A 41 13.53 17.78 -28.88
CA GLU A 41 13.44 18.19 -30.29
C GLU A 41 13.65 19.70 -30.46
N LYS A 42 13.06 20.53 -29.58
CA LYS A 42 13.29 21.98 -29.59
C LYS A 42 14.75 22.34 -29.38
N LEU A 43 15.39 21.78 -28.34
CA LEU A 43 16.79 22.05 -28.05
C LEU A 43 17.69 21.58 -29.20
N TYR A 44 17.46 20.37 -29.71
CA TYR A 44 18.32 19.74 -30.70
C TYR A 44 18.17 20.38 -32.08
N SER A 45 16.95 20.70 -32.50
CA SER A 45 16.69 21.42 -33.76
C SER A 45 17.29 22.83 -33.72
N SER A 46 17.08 23.57 -32.63
CA SER A 46 17.65 24.91 -32.45
C SER A 46 19.18 24.90 -32.53
N LYS A 47 19.83 23.97 -31.83
CA LYS A 47 21.30 23.92 -31.79
C LYS A 47 21.92 23.39 -33.08
N THR A 48 21.26 22.46 -33.77
CA THR A 48 21.70 22.00 -35.10
C THR A 48 21.64 23.14 -36.11
N ASN A 49 20.57 23.95 -36.09
CA ASN A 49 20.44 25.13 -36.94
C ASN A 49 21.50 26.19 -36.62
N GLU A 50 21.73 26.50 -35.34
CA GLU A 50 22.78 27.44 -34.91
C GLU A 50 24.18 27.00 -35.35
N LEU A 51 24.48 25.70 -35.23
CA LEU A 51 25.73 25.11 -35.71
C LEU A 51 25.87 25.21 -37.23
N SER A 52 24.79 24.95 -37.98
CA SER A 52 24.76 25.12 -39.44
C SER A 52 24.97 26.57 -39.87
N ILE A 53 24.31 27.53 -39.21
CA ILE A 53 24.48 28.97 -39.50
C ILE A 53 25.92 29.40 -39.19
N THR A 54 26.47 28.92 -38.07
CA THR A 54 27.86 29.20 -37.68
C THR A 54 28.83 28.64 -38.71
N LYS A 55 28.61 27.41 -39.19
CA LYS A 55 29.36 26.81 -40.31
C LYS A 55 29.26 27.69 -41.57
N THR A 56 28.07 28.10 -41.99
CA THR A 56 27.91 28.92 -43.20
C THR A 56 28.60 30.28 -43.07
N ASN A 57 28.47 30.96 -41.93
CA ASN A 57 29.18 32.21 -41.68
C ASN A 57 30.70 32.02 -41.69
N PHE A 58 31.17 30.90 -41.14
CA PHE A 58 32.57 30.53 -41.14
C PHE A 58 33.09 30.29 -42.57
N GLU A 59 32.35 29.53 -43.39
CA GLU A 59 32.66 29.27 -44.79
C GLU A 59 32.66 30.57 -45.62
N HIS A 60 31.71 31.48 -45.40
CA HIS A 60 31.71 32.81 -46.04
C HIS A 60 32.90 33.67 -45.62
N ARG A 61 33.32 33.62 -44.36
CA ARG A 61 34.54 34.32 -43.92
C ARG A 61 35.79 33.77 -44.58
N LEU A 62 35.85 32.46 -44.80
CA LEU A 62 36.91 31.86 -45.59
C LEU A 62 36.87 32.37 -47.03
N GLU A 63 35.70 32.50 -47.65
CA GLU A 63 35.55 33.10 -48.97
C GLU A 63 35.96 34.58 -49.03
N ASP A 64 35.61 35.39 -48.03
CA ASP A 64 36.04 36.80 -47.91
C ASP A 64 37.57 36.91 -47.85
N ILE A 65 38.21 36.09 -47.01
CA ILE A 65 39.68 36.02 -46.90
C ILE A 65 40.26 35.59 -48.25
N GLU A 66 39.65 34.59 -48.90
CA GLU A 66 40.08 34.17 -50.23
C GLU A 66 39.98 35.33 -51.24
N LEU A 67 38.89 36.09 -51.23
CA LEU A 67 38.64 37.24 -52.11
C LEU A 67 39.65 38.37 -51.87
N GLU A 68 39.93 38.73 -50.63
CA GLU A 68 40.97 39.71 -50.29
C GLU A 68 42.35 39.23 -50.75
N MET A 69 42.66 37.95 -50.56
CA MET A 69 43.87 37.35 -51.14
C MET A 69 43.85 37.40 -52.67
N ARG A 70 42.68 37.27 -53.31
CA ARG A 70 42.56 37.45 -54.76
C ARG A 70 42.86 38.89 -55.18
N ARG A 71 42.39 39.88 -54.44
CA ARG A 71 42.68 41.30 -54.66
C ARG A 71 44.17 41.57 -54.50
N LEU A 72 44.78 41.08 -53.43
CA LEU A 72 46.23 41.17 -53.21
C LEU A 72 47.01 40.62 -54.41
N VAL A 73 46.69 39.39 -54.85
CA VAL A 73 47.36 38.79 -56.02
C VAL A 73 47.16 39.60 -57.29
N ASN A 74 45.99 40.21 -57.48
CA ASN A 74 45.74 41.06 -58.64
C ASN A 74 46.48 42.41 -58.56
N VAL A 75 46.59 43.02 -57.37
CA VAL A 75 47.43 44.22 -57.14
C VAL A 75 48.88 43.90 -57.45
N MET A 76 49.40 42.77 -56.95
CA MET A 76 50.75 42.29 -57.27
C MET A 76 50.95 42.08 -58.79
N LYS A 77 49.92 41.61 -59.52
CA LYS A 77 49.96 41.49 -60.99
C LYS A 77 49.94 42.85 -61.71
N GLN A 78 49.17 43.83 -61.21
CA GLN A 78 49.01 45.15 -61.83
C GLN A 78 50.21 46.08 -61.60
N MET A 79 50.92 45.90 -60.48
CA MET A 79 52.13 46.68 -60.15
C MET A 79 53.34 46.36 -61.04
N ASN A 80 53.20 45.51 -62.07
CA ASN A 80 54.25 45.16 -63.03
C ASN A 80 55.60 44.82 -62.34
N LEU A 81 55.54 44.06 -61.24
CA LEU A 81 56.66 43.76 -60.33
C LEU A 81 57.82 42.95 -60.95
N PHE A 82 57.90 42.83 -62.29
CA PHE A 82 58.98 42.13 -62.99
C PHE A 82 59.45 42.90 -64.22
N GLU A 83 59.94 44.13 -64.05
CA GLU A 83 60.81 44.77 -65.05
C GLU A 83 62.24 45.01 -64.53
N ASN A 84 62.50 45.02 -63.22
CA ASN A 84 63.88 45.01 -62.69
C ASN A 84 63.96 44.34 -61.29
N PRO A 85 64.71 43.25 -61.08
CA PRO A 85 64.69 42.48 -59.82
C PRO A 85 65.33 43.16 -58.59
N ASN A 86 65.85 44.39 -58.71
CA ASN A 86 66.68 45.03 -57.69
C ASN A 86 66.08 46.28 -57.04
N GLU A 87 64.84 46.70 -57.36
CA GLU A 87 64.30 47.98 -56.86
C GLU A 87 62.93 47.92 -56.18
N VAL A 88 62.27 46.76 -56.14
CA VAL A 88 61.15 46.56 -55.20
C VAL A 88 61.52 45.39 -54.32
N ASP A 89 61.77 45.71 -53.05
CA ASP A 89 61.90 44.70 -52.00
C ASP A 89 60.52 44.06 -51.78
N ILE A 90 60.25 43.01 -52.58
CA ILE A 90 59.05 42.18 -52.47
C ILE A 90 58.96 41.60 -51.06
N GLU A 91 60.08 41.39 -50.38
CA GLU A 91 60.12 40.91 -48.99
C GLU A 91 59.60 42.00 -48.04
N SER A 92 59.97 43.27 -48.24
CA SER A 92 59.42 44.40 -47.46
C SER A 92 57.94 44.67 -47.74
N PHE A 93 57.48 44.63 -49.01
CA PHE A 93 56.06 44.87 -49.34
C PHE A 93 55.16 43.71 -48.89
N ALA A 94 55.62 42.48 -49.10
CA ALA A 94 54.94 41.31 -48.55
C ALA A 94 54.95 41.42 -47.03
N SER A 95 56.10 41.66 -46.39
CA SER A 95 56.19 41.82 -44.92
C SER A 95 55.23 42.89 -44.40
N ASP A 96 55.18 44.09 -44.98
CA ASP A 96 54.34 45.21 -44.50
C ASP A 96 52.83 44.95 -44.70
N PHE A 97 52.42 44.37 -45.84
CA PHE A 97 51.02 44.00 -46.07
C PHE A 97 50.63 42.71 -45.32
N LEU A 98 51.60 41.82 -45.05
CA LEU A 98 51.43 40.58 -44.29
C LEU A 98 51.35 40.83 -42.79
N PHE A 99 52.05 41.86 -42.29
CA PHE A 99 52.18 42.15 -40.86
C PHE A 99 50.84 42.43 -40.19
N ASP A 100 49.93 43.11 -40.91
CA ASP A 100 48.64 43.51 -40.36
C ASP A 100 47.62 42.36 -40.26
N HIS A 101 47.79 41.25 -41.02
CA HIS A 101 46.73 40.22 -41.14
C HIS A 101 47.14 38.79 -40.73
N ASN A 102 48.28 38.59 -40.05
CA ASN A 102 48.66 37.31 -39.41
C ASN A 102 48.71 36.08 -40.34
N TYR A 103 49.41 36.17 -41.47
CA TYR A 103 49.59 35.06 -42.42
C TYR A 103 51.04 34.91 -42.86
N LEU A 104 51.41 33.70 -43.30
CA LEU A 104 52.74 33.36 -43.83
C LEU A 104 52.59 32.99 -45.31
N SER A 105 53.29 33.67 -46.23
CA SER A 105 53.24 33.32 -47.67
C SER A 105 54.55 32.69 -48.14
N VAL A 106 54.45 31.70 -49.02
CA VAL A 106 55.59 30.97 -49.59
C VAL A 106 55.45 30.92 -51.10
N ILE A 107 56.47 31.38 -51.84
CA ILE A 107 56.49 31.39 -53.31
C ILE A 107 57.25 30.16 -53.82
N ILE A 108 56.66 29.42 -54.76
CA ILE A 108 57.20 28.18 -55.35
C ILE A 108 57.34 28.34 -56.86
N ASP A 109 58.53 28.09 -57.40
CA ASP A 109 58.77 28.00 -58.86
C ASP A 109 58.29 26.63 -59.38
N ASN A 110 57.55 26.62 -60.48
CA ASN A 110 56.83 25.44 -60.96
C ASN A 110 57.75 24.39 -61.63
N LYS A 111 59.07 24.62 -61.74
CA LYS A 111 59.98 23.67 -62.43
C LYS A 111 61.05 22.96 -61.63
N ASP A 112 61.42 23.34 -60.41
CA ASP A 112 62.34 22.54 -59.59
C ASP A 112 62.13 22.90 -58.11
N VAL A 113 61.86 21.89 -57.29
CA VAL A 113 61.61 22.02 -55.84
C VAL A 113 62.83 22.40 -54.95
N PRO A 114 64.11 22.60 -55.37
CA PRO A 114 65.17 22.83 -54.39
C PRO A 114 65.41 24.27 -53.91
N ASP A 115 64.97 25.34 -54.58
CA ASP A 115 65.34 26.73 -54.18
C ASP A 115 64.16 27.51 -53.61
N LEU A 116 63.68 27.08 -52.45
CA LEU A 116 62.77 27.85 -51.60
C LEU A 116 63.58 28.78 -50.68
N LYS A 117 63.65 30.07 -51.02
CA LYS A 117 64.08 31.10 -50.07
C LYS A 117 62.86 31.52 -49.25
N MET A 118 62.77 31.05 -48.00
CA MET A 118 61.95 31.70 -46.98
C MET A 118 62.76 32.87 -46.44
N ASP A 119 62.32 34.09 -46.68
CA ASP A 119 62.90 35.24 -45.99
C ASP A 119 62.54 35.18 -44.51
N SER A 120 63.55 35.33 -43.65
CA SER A 120 63.51 34.94 -42.24
C SER A 120 63.35 36.11 -41.27
N GLN A 121 62.99 37.30 -41.75
CA GLN A 121 62.95 38.48 -40.91
C GLN A 121 61.53 38.85 -40.48
N THR A 122 61.29 38.62 -39.19
CA THR A 122 60.14 39.07 -38.37
C THR A 122 58.84 38.25 -38.49
N PHE A 123 58.88 37.02 -37.97
CA PHE A 123 57.67 36.18 -37.85
C PHE A 123 56.87 36.46 -36.57
N GLN A 124 55.54 36.43 -36.70
CA GLN A 124 54.62 36.34 -35.57
C GLN A 124 54.91 35.06 -34.76
N PRO A 125 55.00 35.10 -33.42
CA PRO A 125 55.36 33.96 -32.57
C PRO A 125 54.57 32.67 -32.82
N GLN A 126 53.32 32.80 -33.27
CA GLN A 126 52.39 31.70 -33.55
C GLN A 126 52.77 30.78 -34.72
N PHE A 127 53.71 31.17 -35.59
CA PHE A 127 54.18 30.33 -36.72
C PHE A 127 55.58 29.72 -36.48
N LYS A 128 56.14 29.87 -35.28
CA LYS A 128 57.52 29.50 -34.98
C LYS A 128 57.76 27.98 -35.01
N ASP A 129 56.77 27.19 -34.58
CA ASP A 129 56.81 25.73 -34.62
C ASP A 129 56.59 25.18 -36.04
N PHE A 130 55.78 25.88 -36.85
CA PHE A 130 55.51 25.54 -38.24
C PHE A 130 56.80 25.56 -39.10
N ILE A 131 57.71 26.50 -38.83
CA ILE A 131 58.94 26.68 -39.60
C ILE A 131 60.05 25.67 -39.21
N GLN A 132 60.03 25.13 -38.00
CA GLN A 132 61.04 24.14 -37.55
C GLN A 132 60.98 22.82 -38.35
N ALA A 133 59.84 22.49 -38.97
CA ALA A 133 59.64 21.25 -39.72
C ALA A 133 60.43 21.16 -41.05
N LYS A 134 61.13 22.22 -41.46
CA LYS A 134 61.79 22.44 -42.77
C LYS A 134 60.79 22.53 -43.94
N PRO A 135 60.91 23.54 -44.84
CA PRO A 135 59.92 23.84 -45.89
C PRO A 135 59.67 22.66 -46.85
N GLU A 136 60.71 21.88 -47.15
CA GLU A 136 60.65 20.73 -48.05
C GLU A 136 59.78 19.58 -47.51
N ASN A 137 59.72 19.40 -46.18
CA ASN A 137 58.89 18.36 -45.57
C ASN A 137 57.43 18.78 -45.53
N ILE A 138 57.18 20.06 -45.23
CA ILE A 138 55.85 20.68 -45.18
C ILE A 138 55.17 20.59 -46.56
N LEU A 139 55.88 20.92 -47.64
CA LEU A 139 55.35 20.82 -49.00
C LEU A 139 55.13 19.38 -49.47
N LYS A 140 55.94 18.43 -48.98
CA LYS A 140 55.72 16.97 -49.19
C LYS A 140 54.49 16.47 -48.44
N SER A 141 54.24 16.93 -47.21
CA SER A 141 53.06 16.58 -46.39
C SER A 141 51.78 17.32 -46.80
N ILE A 142 51.90 18.47 -47.48
CA ILE A 142 50.74 19.21 -47.99
C ILE A 142 50.09 18.52 -49.20
N ASP A 143 50.71 17.48 -49.77
CA ASP A 143 50.32 16.91 -51.06
C ASP A 143 50.00 18.03 -52.07
N ALA A 144 50.94 18.98 -52.20
CA ALA A 144 50.76 20.20 -53.00
C ALA A 144 50.42 19.93 -54.47
N LYS A 145 50.61 18.69 -54.94
CA LYS A 145 50.16 18.20 -56.25
C LYS A 145 48.63 18.01 -56.33
N ASN A 146 47.98 17.67 -55.23
CA ASN A 146 46.53 17.47 -55.11
C ASN A 146 45.80 18.65 -54.45
N ALA A 147 46.52 19.65 -53.95
CA ALA A 147 45.94 20.90 -53.47
C ALA A 147 45.11 21.56 -54.59
N VAL A 148 43.84 21.87 -54.29
CA VAL A 148 42.95 22.48 -55.27
C VAL A 148 43.33 23.95 -55.43
N MET A 149 43.84 24.29 -56.61
CA MET A 149 44.19 25.66 -56.98
C MET A 149 43.04 26.63 -56.71
N ASN A 150 43.34 27.75 -56.05
CA ASN A 150 42.38 28.79 -55.66
C ASN A 150 41.29 28.34 -54.70
N LYS A 151 41.58 27.39 -53.80
CA LYS A 151 40.67 27.04 -52.70
C LYS A 151 41.44 26.96 -51.37
N ILE A 152 40.85 27.50 -50.31
CA ILE A 152 41.37 27.33 -48.96
C ILE A 152 41.23 25.86 -48.55
N THR A 153 42.32 25.27 -48.07
CA THR A 153 42.42 23.87 -47.64
C THR A 153 42.91 23.82 -46.20
N ILE A 154 42.30 22.97 -45.38
CA ILE A 154 42.73 22.74 -44.00
C ILE A 154 43.60 21.48 -43.99
N ASN A 155 44.88 21.60 -43.64
CA ASN A 155 45.74 20.45 -43.39
C ASN A 155 45.73 20.12 -41.89
N SER A 156 45.16 18.96 -41.56
CA SER A 156 45.02 18.52 -40.18
C SER A 156 46.32 18.03 -39.56
N GLU A 157 47.20 17.36 -40.32
CA GLU A 157 48.48 16.83 -39.82
C GLU A 157 49.47 17.93 -39.45
N LEU A 158 49.45 19.03 -40.19
CA LEU A 158 50.34 20.17 -39.99
C LEU A 158 49.69 21.30 -39.18
N ASN A 159 48.41 21.13 -38.81
CA ASN A 159 47.64 22.13 -38.08
C ASN A 159 47.72 23.53 -38.73
N VAL A 160 47.50 23.58 -40.04
CA VAL A 160 47.49 24.84 -40.81
C VAL A 160 46.35 24.90 -41.79
N VAL A 161 45.83 26.11 -41.98
CA VAL A 161 44.94 26.42 -43.10
C VAL A 161 45.78 27.05 -44.19
N PHE A 162 45.64 26.63 -45.44
CA PHE A 162 46.46 27.15 -46.53
C PHE A 162 45.69 27.37 -47.84
N LEU A 163 46.14 28.33 -48.66
CA LEU A 163 45.57 28.67 -49.96
C LEU A 163 46.69 28.64 -51.01
N VAL A 164 46.53 27.83 -52.05
CA VAL A 164 47.49 27.77 -53.18
C VAL A 164 46.97 28.58 -54.36
N LYS A 165 47.79 29.50 -54.89
CA LYS A 165 47.42 30.38 -56.00
C LYS A 165 48.52 30.56 -57.04
N SER A 166 48.19 30.37 -58.31
CA SER A 166 49.13 30.64 -59.40
C SER A 166 49.17 32.11 -59.78
N ILE A 167 50.37 32.61 -60.01
CA ILE A 167 50.63 33.90 -60.64
C ILE A 167 51.28 33.63 -61.99
N HIS A 168 50.65 34.12 -63.06
CA HIS A 168 51.16 34.06 -64.42
C HIS A 168 51.78 35.42 -64.75
N SER A 169 53.01 35.42 -65.30
CA SER A 169 53.64 36.66 -65.75
C SER A 169 53.15 37.02 -67.16
N ALA A 170 52.91 38.30 -67.43
CA ALA A 170 52.48 38.78 -68.74
C ALA A 170 53.63 38.84 -69.78
N THR A 171 54.89 38.64 -69.36
CA THR A 171 56.09 38.90 -70.17
C THR A 171 56.91 37.65 -70.51
N GLY A 172 56.37 36.45 -70.32
CA GLY A 172 57.02 35.18 -70.69
C GLY A 172 57.96 34.58 -69.64
N ILE A 173 57.97 35.10 -68.40
CA ILE A 173 58.63 34.47 -67.24
C ILE A 173 57.71 33.39 -66.64
N LYS A 174 58.32 32.28 -66.17
CA LYS A 174 57.70 31.04 -65.65
C LYS A 174 56.56 31.27 -64.64
N ASP A 175 55.54 30.42 -64.70
CA ASP A 175 54.46 30.37 -63.70
C ASP A 175 55.01 30.12 -62.30
N LYS A 176 54.53 30.86 -61.30
CA LYS A 176 54.84 30.64 -59.88
C LYS A 176 53.57 30.36 -59.09
N ASN A 177 53.64 29.48 -58.11
CA ASN A 177 52.56 29.22 -57.16
C ASN A 177 52.89 29.86 -55.81
N ILE A 178 52.01 30.69 -55.28
CA ILE A 178 52.10 31.20 -53.91
C ILE A 178 51.19 30.36 -53.02
N ILE A 179 51.72 29.88 -51.89
CA ILE A 179 50.96 29.25 -50.83
C ILE A 179 50.87 30.21 -49.65
N PHE A 180 49.66 30.60 -49.28
CA PHE A 180 49.40 31.34 -48.05
C PHE A 180 49.06 30.35 -46.94
N PHE A 181 49.66 30.51 -45.76
CA PHE A 181 49.43 29.74 -44.54
C PHE A 181 48.81 30.62 -43.47
N PHE A 182 47.86 30.06 -42.75
CA PHE A 182 47.14 30.68 -41.65
C PHE A 182 47.18 29.74 -40.45
N SER A 183 47.37 30.31 -39.26
CA SER A 183 47.18 29.56 -38.02
C SER A 183 45.68 29.31 -37.84
N PRO A 184 45.25 28.07 -37.55
CA PRO A 184 43.86 27.78 -37.18
C PRO A 184 43.38 28.62 -35.98
N GLU A 185 44.29 29.11 -35.14
CA GLU A 185 44.00 29.99 -34.00
C GLU A 185 43.42 31.34 -34.42
N LEU A 186 43.74 31.83 -35.62
CA LEU A 186 43.15 33.06 -36.14
C LEU A 186 41.65 32.90 -36.36
N LEU A 187 41.26 31.72 -36.83
CA LEU A 187 39.88 31.35 -37.15
C LEU A 187 39.07 31.03 -35.89
N LEU A 188 39.72 30.44 -34.89
CA LEU A 188 39.12 30.15 -33.57
C LEU A 188 38.64 31.41 -32.82
N LYS A 189 39.30 32.57 -33.02
CA LYS A 189 38.93 33.85 -32.37
C LYS A 189 37.52 34.36 -32.68
N TYR A 190 36.92 33.87 -33.76
CA TYR A 190 35.59 34.28 -34.19
C TYR A 190 34.49 33.32 -33.74
N LEU A 191 34.86 32.23 -33.08
CA LEU A 191 33.92 31.23 -32.57
C LEU A 191 33.59 31.49 -31.09
N PRO A 192 32.34 31.22 -30.65
CA PRO A 192 32.02 31.24 -29.23
C PRO A 192 32.82 30.18 -28.45
N LYS A 193 33.13 30.45 -27.18
CA LYS A 193 34.00 29.61 -26.33
C LYS A 193 33.60 28.12 -26.24
N ASN A 194 32.33 27.78 -26.46
CA ASN A 194 31.79 26.42 -26.40
C ASN A 194 31.89 25.66 -27.74
N TYR A 195 32.59 26.22 -28.73
CA TYR A 195 32.86 25.60 -30.02
C TYR A 195 34.32 25.14 -30.10
N ALA A 196 34.54 24.04 -30.83
CA ALA A 196 35.86 23.51 -31.10
C ALA A 196 35.99 23.02 -32.53
N PHE A 197 37.20 23.05 -33.06
CA PHE A 197 37.56 22.24 -34.21
C PHE A 197 38.02 20.87 -33.75
N LEU A 198 37.46 19.86 -34.39
CA LEU A 198 37.96 18.51 -34.29
C LEU A 198 38.76 18.19 -35.55
N MET A 199 40.01 17.86 -35.33
CA MET A 199 40.99 17.51 -36.34
C MET A 199 40.94 16.01 -36.65
N SER A 200 41.39 15.60 -37.83
CA SER A 200 41.30 14.21 -38.29
C SER A 200 42.16 13.22 -37.52
N ASP A 201 43.13 13.70 -36.74
CA ASP A 201 43.98 12.94 -35.83
C ASP A 201 43.33 12.73 -34.44
N GLY A 202 42.13 13.26 -34.23
CA GLY A 202 41.39 13.21 -32.96
C GLY A 202 41.67 14.37 -32.01
N ASN A 203 42.57 15.30 -32.37
CA ASN A 203 42.86 16.46 -31.54
C ASN A 203 41.71 17.48 -31.56
N VAL A 204 41.39 18.02 -30.39
CA VAL A 204 40.35 19.05 -30.21
C VAL A 204 41.03 20.40 -29.98
N LYS A 205 40.63 21.41 -30.75
CA LYS A 205 41.06 22.79 -30.56
C LYS A 205 39.87 23.69 -30.25
N TRP A 206 39.79 24.14 -29.01
CA TRP A 206 38.73 25.02 -28.52
C TRP A 206 38.91 26.46 -29.01
N ALA A 207 37.79 27.17 -29.17
CA ALA A 207 37.79 28.62 -29.28
C ALA A 207 38.49 29.27 -28.05
N PRO A 208 39.00 30.52 -28.17
CA PRO A 208 39.65 31.20 -27.04
C PRO A 208 38.75 31.20 -25.81
N ASP A 209 39.36 31.02 -24.63
CA ASP A 209 38.69 30.90 -23.33
C ASP A 209 37.80 29.64 -23.17
N GLY A 210 37.92 28.66 -24.07
CA GLY A 210 37.27 27.35 -23.98
C GLY A 210 38.08 26.28 -23.21
N SER A 211 39.12 26.67 -22.46
CA SER A 211 39.97 25.73 -21.71
C SER A 211 39.25 24.93 -20.63
N ASP A 212 38.07 25.40 -20.21
CA ASP A 212 37.23 24.77 -19.20
C ASP A 212 36.48 23.53 -19.74
N PHE A 213 36.51 23.31 -21.06
CA PHE A 213 35.89 22.17 -21.71
C PHE A 213 36.87 20.99 -21.86
N PRO A 214 36.38 19.74 -21.96
CA PRO A 214 37.25 18.57 -22.08
C PRO A 214 38.17 18.65 -23.29
N GLN A 215 39.44 18.28 -23.09
CA GLN A 215 40.46 18.28 -24.14
C GLN A 215 40.27 17.16 -25.17
N ASN A 216 39.44 16.16 -24.86
CA ASN A 216 39.09 15.06 -25.75
C ASN A 216 37.56 14.99 -25.92
N LEU A 217 37.08 14.84 -27.15
CA LEU A 217 35.68 14.63 -27.48
C LEU A 217 35.45 13.20 -28.00
N PRO A 218 34.28 12.58 -27.77
CA PRO A 218 34.01 11.23 -28.22
C PRO A 218 34.04 11.15 -29.75
N THR A 219 34.88 10.28 -30.30
CA THR A 219 35.18 10.23 -31.74
C THR A 219 34.48 9.12 -32.53
N GLU A 220 33.75 8.25 -31.85
CA GLU A 220 33.28 6.96 -32.40
C GLU A 220 32.08 7.05 -33.37
N THR A 221 31.57 8.23 -33.70
CA THR A 221 30.33 8.42 -34.51
C THR A 221 30.43 9.40 -35.69
N TYR A 222 31.64 9.75 -36.15
CA TYR A 222 31.84 10.76 -37.21
C TYR A 222 31.59 10.29 -38.64
N ASN A 223 30.35 10.01 -39.04
CA ASN A 223 30.10 9.58 -40.42
C ASN A 223 28.87 10.16 -41.13
N GLN A 224 28.30 11.29 -40.70
CA GLN A 224 27.21 11.98 -41.43
C GLN A 224 27.24 13.51 -41.22
N ASP A 225 26.74 14.29 -42.20
CA ASP A 225 26.87 15.76 -42.34
C ASP A 225 26.35 16.62 -41.17
N SER A 226 25.62 16.03 -40.23
CA SER A 226 25.37 16.57 -38.90
C SER A 226 25.08 15.42 -37.93
N GLY A 227 25.65 15.46 -36.73
CA GLY A 227 25.42 14.41 -35.73
C GLY A 227 25.62 14.90 -34.31
N GLN A 228 25.30 14.05 -33.34
CA GLN A 228 25.44 14.34 -31.91
C GLN A 228 25.96 13.12 -31.15
N THR A 229 26.71 13.38 -30.07
CA THR A 229 27.17 12.33 -29.15
C THR A 229 27.09 12.81 -27.70
N ARG A 230 26.77 11.89 -26.80
CA ARG A 230 26.68 12.21 -25.37
C ARG A 230 28.09 12.27 -24.78
N LEU A 231 28.44 13.41 -24.20
CA LEU A 231 29.73 13.58 -23.54
C LEU A 231 29.66 13.06 -22.10
N ASN A 232 28.64 13.48 -21.37
CA ASN A 232 28.42 13.06 -19.99
C ASN A 232 26.93 13.14 -19.63
N ASP A 233 26.67 13.21 -18.34
CA ASP A 233 25.33 13.30 -17.82
C ASP A 233 24.61 14.61 -18.12
N THR A 234 25.30 15.73 -18.24
CA THR A 234 24.68 17.05 -18.46
C THR A 234 25.08 17.68 -19.77
N HIS A 235 25.96 17.07 -20.57
CA HIS A 235 26.48 17.67 -21.78
C HIS A 235 26.38 16.74 -23.00
N THR A 236 25.95 17.31 -24.12
CA THR A 236 25.91 16.68 -25.44
C THR A 236 26.75 17.50 -26.42
N VAL A 237 27.51 16.81 -27.26
CA VAL A 237 28.31 17.41 -28.32
C VAL A 237 27.52 17.32 -29.62
N PHE A 238 27.35 18.44 -30.31
CA PHE A 238 26.85 18.51 -31.69
C PHE A 238 28.03 18.73 -32.63
N TYR A 239 28.03 18.09 -33.79
CA TYR A 239 29.09 18.26 -34.79
C TYR A 239 28.51 18.41 -36.21
N THR A 240 29.24 19.15 -37.05
CA THR A 240 28.97 19.28 -38.50
C THR A 240 30.27 19.23 -39.28
N SER A 241 30.25 18.62 -40.47
CA SER A 241 31.38 18.57 -41.39
C SER A 241 31.65 19.95 -41.98
N LEU A 242 32.90 20.34 -42.18
CA LEU A 242 33.26 21.55 -42.94
C LEU A 242 33.52 21.20 -44.40
N SER A 243 33.12 22.07 -45.34
CA SER A 243 33.32 21.79 -46.77
C SER A 243 34.79 21.98 -47.19
N GLY A 244 35.49 20.88 -47.49
CA GLY A 244 36.87 20.86 -48.00
C GLY A 244 37.20 19.52 -48.66
N LYS A 245 38.10 19.49 -49.65
CA LYS A 245 38.64 18.23 -50.18
C LYS A 245 39.93 17.90 -49.41
N GLY A 246 39.88 16.85 -48.59
CA GLY A 246 40.91 16.41 -47.64
C GLY A 246 40.26 15.63 -46.48
N ASN A 247 41.03 15.23 -45.46
CA ASN A 247 40.46 14.60 -44.25
C ASN A 247 39.38 15.51 -43.63
N PRO A 248 38.19 14.99 -43.27
CA PRO A 248 37.09 15.82 -42.80
C PRO A 248 37.46 16.49 -41.47
N SER A 249 37.47 17.83 -41.46
CA SER A 249 37.52 18.62 -40.23
C SER A 249 36.09 18.91 -39.79
N TYR A 250 35.80 18.75 -38.50
CA TYR A 250 34.46 18.95 -37.96
C TYR A 250 34.42 20.17 -37.04
N LEU A 251 33.34 20.94 -37.13
CA LEU A 251 33.01 21.95 -36.13
C LEU A 251 32.11 21.31 -35.08
N ALA A 252 32.53 21.35 -33.81
CA ALA A 252 31.81 20.79 -32.67
C ALA A 252 31.32 21.89 -31.73
N SER A 253 30.19 21.66 -31.05
CA SER A 253 29.66 22.53 -29.99
C SER A 253 29.15 21.71 -28.81
N ILE A 254 29.53 22.07 -27.58
CA ILE A 254 28.99 21.48 -26.35
C ILE A 254 27.73 22.24 -25.92
N VAL A 255 26.69 21.48 -25.57
CA VAL A 255 25.40 22.00 -25.08
C VAL A 255 25.09 21.38 -23.72
N ASP A 256 24.79 22.23 -22.73
CA ASP A 256 24.25 21.81 -21.44
C ASP A 256 22.78 21.35 -21.60
N THR A 257 22.49 20.16 -21.08
CA THR A 257 21.21 19.44 -21.15
C THR A 257 20.62 19.21 -19.76
N SER A 258 21.15 19.88 -18.73
CA SER A 258 20.68 19.80 -17.34
C SER A 258 19.17 20.08 -17.19
N GLU A 259 18.62 21.01 -17.97
CA GLU A 259 17.18 21.33 -18.00
C GLU A 259 16.31 20.13 -18.42
N ILE A 260 16.76 19.34 -19.40
CA ILE A 260 16.05 18.12 -19.85
C ILE A 260 16.02 17.08 -18.72
N LYS A 261 17.12 16.95 -17.97
CA LYS A 261 17.19 16.05 -16.82
C LYS A 261 16.31 16.50 -15.66
N GLN A 262 16.26 17.80 -15.36
CA GLN A 262 15.37 18.33 -14.32
C GLN A 262 13.90 18.07 -14.67
N ALA A 263 13.53 18.23 -15.94
CA ALA A 263 12.19 17.89 -16.40
C ALA A 263 11.86 16.39 -16.23
N LEU A 264 12.82 15.50 -16.54
CA LEU A 264 12.67 14.06 -16.36
C LEU A 264 12.55 13.67 -14.87
N LEU A 265 13.34 14.30 -14.00
CA LEU A 265 13.30 14.09 -12.55
C LEU A 265 11.95 14.53 -11.98
N TYR A 266 11.47 15.72 -12.36
CA TYR A 266 10.16 16.23 -11.95
C TYR A 266 9.03 15.30 -12.37
N TYR A 267 9.05 14.84 -13.62
CA TYR A 267 8.10 13.86 -14.13
C TYR A 267 8.14 12.53 -13.34
N THR A 268 9.34 12.02 -13.04
CA THR A 268 9.51 10.81 -12.23
C THR A 268 8.94 10.99 -10.82
N LEU A 269 9.15 12.16 -10.20
CA LEU A 269 8.60 12.47 -8.88
C LEU A 269 7.07 12.52 -8.90
N VAL A 270 6.48 13.24 -9.87
CA VAL A 270 5.01 13.37 -10.01
C VAL A 270 4.37 11.99 -10.24
N THR A 271 4.97 11.15 -11.08
CA THR A 271 4.44 9.80 -11.34
C THR A 271 4.46 8.93 -10.08
N VAL A 272 5.55 8.94 -9.30
CA VAL A 272 5.64 8.21 -8.03
C VAL A 272 4.58 8.69 -7.03
N VAL A 273 4.34 10.00 -6.92
CA VAL A 273 3.29 10.56 -6.06
C VAL A 273 1.91 10.09 -6.50
N LEU A 274 1.61 10.16 -7.79
CA LEU A 274 0.30 9.73 -8.30
C LEU A 274 0.09 8.21 -8.14
N PHE A 275 1.13 7.38 -8.31
CA PHE A 275 1.07 5.95 -7.99
C PHE A 275 0.74 5.72 -6.51
N SER A 276 1.41 6.45 -5.62
CA SER A 276 1.20 6.34 -4.17
C SER A 276 -0.24 6.68 -3.79
N LEU A 277 -0.81 7.75 -4.36
CA LEU A 277 -2.21 8.14 -4.17
C LEU A 277 -3.19 7.09 -4.72
N PHE A 278 -2.90 6.49 -5.88
CA PHE A 278 -3.72 5.43 -6.46
C PHE A 278 -3.77 4.18 -5.58
N PHE A 279 -2.62 3.75 -5.05
CA PHE A 279 -2.56 2.61 -4.12
C PHE A 279 -3.28 2.91 -2.81
N ALA A 280 -3.11 4.11 -2.26
CA ALA A 280 -3.84 4.54 -1.06
C ALA A 280 -5.36 4.50 -1.27
N LEU A 281 -5.85 4.95 -2.44
CA LEU A 281 -7.27 4.89 -2.79
C LEU A 281 -7.78 3.44 -2.88
N ILE A 282 -7.00 2.52 -3.47
CA ILE A 282 -7.38 1.09 -3.55
C ILE A 282 -7.50 0.50 -2.15
N ILE A 283 -6.51 0.71 -1.28
CA ILE A 283 -6.51 0.22 0.09
C ILE A 283 -7.73 0.77 0.84
N PHE A 284 -8.02 2.06 0.68
CA PHE A 284 -9.19 2.71 1.28
C PHE A 284 -10.51 2.11 0.80
N ILE A 285 -10.65 1.82 -0.50
CA ILE A 285 -11.85 1.17 -1.06
C ILE A 285 -12.01 -0.25 -0.49
N ILE A 286 -10.92 -1.04 -0.44
CA ILE A 286 -10.93 -2.39 0.14
C ILE A 286 -11.34 -2.33 1.62
N TYR A 287 -10.78 -1.38 2.38
CA TYR A 287 -11.12 -1.16 3.77
C TYR A 287 -12.61 -0.87 3.97
N ILE A 288 -13.18 0.09 3.23
CA ILE A 288 -14.62 0.41 3.29
C ILE A 288 -15.47 -0.80 2.93
N ARG A 289 -15.12 -1.54 1.88
CA ARG A 289 -15.88 -2.72 1.47
C ARG A 289 -15.87 -3.81 2.53
N ASN A 290 -14.73 -4.05 3.18
CA ASN A 290 -14.64 -5.02 4.27
C ASN A 290 -15.53 -4.60 5.44
N GLN A 291 -15.50 -3.32 5.83
CA GLN A 291 -16.39 -2.80 6.88
C GLN A 291 -17.87 -2.99 6.54
N GLN A 292 -18.28 -2.68 5.31
CA GLN A 292 -19.66 -2.89 4.85
C GLN A 292 -20.08 -4.36 4.85
N ILE A 293 -19.17 -5.27 4.46
CA ILE A 293 -19.43 -6.71 4.50
C ILE A 293 -19.58 -7.19 5.94
N THR A 294 -18.70 -6.76 6.85
CA THR A 294 -18.78 -7.11 8.27
C THR A 294 -20.08 -6.60 8.89
N GLN A 295 -20.47 -5.34 8.63
CA GLN A 295 -21.75 -4.79 9.09
C GLN A 295 -22.93 -5.61 8.55
N LEU A 296 -22.92 -5.95 7.25
CA LEU A 296 -23.97 -6.77 6.65
C LEU A 296 -24.08 -8.15 7.31
N ILE A 297 -22.97 -8.83 7.55
CA ILE A 297 -22.93 -10.13 8.24
C ILE A 297 -23.48 -9.99 9.66
N ASN A 298 -23.08 -8.96 10.41
CA ASN A 298 -23.55 -8.73 11.77
C ASN A 298 -25.05 -8.43 11.81
N THR A 299 -25.56 -7.59 10.90
CA THR A 299 -27.00 -7.30 10.78
C THR A 299 -27.79 -8.56 10.42
N GLN A 300 -27.27 -9.40 9.53
CA GLN A 300 -27.88 -10.69 9.19
C GLN A 300 -27.94 -11.61 10.41
N LYS A 301 -26.83 -11.79 11.13
CA LYS A 301 -26.78 -12.60 12.36
C LYS A 301 -27.77 -12.07 13.41
N ALA A 302 -27.82 -10.76 13.64
CA ALA A 302 -28.76 -10.15 14.58
C ALA A 302 -30.22 -10.36 14.18
N THR A 303 -30.53 -10.30 12.87
CA THR A 303 -31.87 -10.59 12.35
C THR A 303 -32.24 -12.07 12.59
N VAL A 304 -31.31 -12.98 12.35
CA VAL A 304 -31.53 -14.42 12.59
C VAL A 304 -31.78 -14.70 14.08
N VAL A 305 -30.98 -14.12 14.97
CA VAL A 305 -31.19 -14.23 16.43
C VAL A 305 -32.56 -13.66 16.83
N CYS A 306 -32.95 -12.51 16.29
CA CYS A 306 -34.26 -11.92 16.57
C CYS A 306 -35.42 -12.83 16.13
N LEU A 307 -35.32 -13.44 14.95
CA LEU A 307 -36.33 -14.38 14.45
C LEU A 307 -36.38 -15.69 15.26
N ALA A 308 -35.23 -16.17 15.73
CA ALA A 308 -35.18 -17.31 16.63
C ALA A 308 -35.82 -17.00 17.98
N ASN A 309 -35.51 -15.85 18.58
CA ASN A 309 -36.15 -15.40 19.82
C ASN A 309 -37.67 -15.31 19.64
N LEU A 310 -38.16 -14.84 18.47
CA LEU A 310 -39.58 -14.80 18.16
C LEU A 310 -40.22 -16.19 18.12
N ALA A 311 -39.49 -17.22 17.65
CA ALA A 311 -39.95 -18.59 17.68
C ALA A 311 -39.99 -19.15 19.12
N GLU A 312 -39.01 -18.80 19.95
CA GLU A 312 -38.99 -19.18 21.37
C GLU A 312 -40.08 -18.49 22.20
N PHE A 313 -40.51 -17.27 21.85
CA PHE A 313 -41.67 -16.61 22.50
C PHE A 313 -42.97 -17.44 22.43
N LYS A 314 -43.01 -18.44 21.55
CA LYS A 314 -44.12 -19.39 21.44
C LYS A 314 -44.08 -20.48 22.53
N ASP A 315 -42.90 -20.73 23.10
CA ASP A 315 -42.63 -21.65 24.21
C ASP A 315 -42.39 -20.86 25.51
N ASN A 316 -42.25 -21.55 26.64
CA ASN A 316 -41.90 -20.96 27.93
C ASN A 316 -40.37 -20.82 28.14
N GLU A 317 -39.56 -21.07 27.10
CA GLU A 317 -38.11 -20.89 27.13
C GLU A 317 -37.75 -19.40 26.96
N THR A 318 -36.71 -18.94 27.67
CA THR A 318 -36.35 -17.52 27.76
C THR A 318 -35.23 -17.15 26.81
N ALA A 319 -35.05 -15.86 26.49
CA ALA A 319 -33.89 -15.39 25.73
C ALA A 319 -32.54 -15.79 26.37
N ASP A 320 -32.52 -15.97 27.69
CA ASP A 320 -31.33 -16.41 28.43
C ASP A 320 -30.93 -17.85 28.11
N HIS A 321 -31.89 -18.74 27.80
CA HIS A 321 -31.61 -20.11 27.36
C HIS A 321 -30.78 -20.10 26.07
N LEU A 322 -31.15 -19.25 25.11
CA LEU A 322 -30.43 -19.14 23.83
C LEU A 322 -29.00 -18.62 24.02
N GLU A 323 -28.80 -17.67 24.93
CA GLU A 323 -27.46 -17.18 25.25
C GLU A 323 -26.61 -18.23 26.00
N ARG A 324 -27.16 -18.89 27.02
CA ARG A 324 -26.46 -19.94 27.76
C ARG A 324 -26.03 -21.09 26.84
N THR A 325 -26.95 -21.60 26.03
CA THR A 325 -26.67 -22.71 25.10
C THR A 325 -25.67 -22.34 24.00
N ARG A 326 -25.70 -21.09 23.52
CA ARG A 326 -24.65 -20.53 22.65
C ARG A 326 -23.28 -20.57 23.31
N HIS A 327 -23.18 -20.16 24.57
CA HIS A 327 -21.94 -20.19 25.34
C HIS A 327 -21.44 -21.62 25.59
N TYR A 328 -22.32 -22.54 25.97
CA TYR A 328 -22.01 -23.96 26.13
C TYR A 328 -21.45 -24.58 24.84
N GLY A 329 -22.12 -24.36 23.70
CA GLY A 329 -21.68 -24.91 22.41
C GLY A 329 -20.30 -24.43 21.99
N ASN A 330 -20.00 -23.14 22.19
CA ASN A 330 -18.68 -22.57 21.93
C ASN A 330 -17.60 -23.15 22.86
N LEU A 331 -17.92 -23.26 24.15
CA LEU A 331 -17.00 -23.78 25.16
C LEU A 331 -16.63 -25.23 24.86
N LEU A 332 -17.64 -26.08 24.65
CA LEU A 332 -17.45 -27.52 24.40
C LEU A 332 -16.68 -27.77 23.11
N SER A 333 -16.99 -27.02 22.05
CA SER A 333 -16.26 -27.09 20.78
C SER A 333 -14.79 -26.70 20.92
N ASN A 334 -14.48 -25.67 21.72
CA ASN A 334 -13.09 -25.28 21.98
C ASN A 334 -12.31 -26.34 22.75
N TYR A 335 -12.96 -27.07 23.66
CA TYR A 335 -12.34 -28.21 24.34
C TYR A 335 -12.10 -29.38 23.39
N LEU A 336 -13.09 -29.77 22.59
CA LEU A 336 -12.98 -30.84 21.59
C LEU A 336 -11.88 -30.55 20.55
N ARG A 337 -11.72 -29.29 20.14
CA ARG A 337 -10.68 -28.87 19.18
C ARG A 337 -9.25 -29.20 19.63
N LYS A 338 -9.00 -29.36 20.94
CA LYS A 338 -7.68 -29.75 21.48
C LYS A 338 -7.30 -31.17 21.08
N ASP A 339 -8.28 -32.04 20.83
CA ASP A 339 -8.08 -33.39 20.35
C ASP A 339 -7.73 -33.39 18.84
N PRO A 340 -6.65 -34.09 18.42
CA PRO A 340 -6.31 -34.27 17.01
C PRO A 340 -7.45 -34.80 16.13
N LYS A 341 -8.34 -35.63 16.67
CA LYS A 341 -9.53 -36.18 16.00
C LYS A 341 -10.44 -35.08 15.46
N TYR A 342 -10.66 -34.02 16.25
CA TYR A 342 -11.60 -32.95 15.93
C TYR A 342 -10.94 -31.70 15.36
N LYS A 343 -9.63 -31.53 15.54
CA LYS A 343 -8.89 -30.30 15.17
C LYS A 343 -9.09 -29.83 13.72
N GLN A 344 -9.21 -30.76 12.76
CA GLN A 344 -9.43 -30.41 11.35
C GLN A 344 -10.86 -29.92 11.10
N LYS A 345 -11.86 -30.54 11.74
CA LYS A 345 -13.28 -30.20 11.56
C LYS A 345 -13.67 -28.96 12.36
N ILE A 346 -13.21 -28.85 13.61
CA ILE A 346 -13.45 -27.69 14.48
C ILE A 346 -12.35 -26.64 14.24
N ASN A 347 -12.45 -25.94 13.12
CA ASN A 347 -11.56 -24.82 12.80
C ASN A 347 -12.07 -23.50 13.42
N LYS A 348 -11.37 -22.38 13.17
CA LYS A 348 -11.78 -21.07 13.69
C LYS A 348 -13.18 -20.65 13.20
N GLU A 349 -13.48 -20.91 11.93
CA GLU A 349 -14.77 -20.57 11.33
C GLU A 349 -15.93 -21.36 11.96
N TYR A 350 -15.70 -22.63 12.31
CA TYR A 350 -16.66 -23.46 13.03
C TYR A 350 -16.97 -22.88 14.42
N ILE A 351 -15.93 -22.52 15.20
CA ILE A 351 -16.09 -21.90 16.52
C ILE A 351 -16.79 -20.54 16.44
N ASP A 352 -16.44 -19.73 15.45
CA ASP A 352 -17.02 -18.39 15.28
C ASP A 352 -18.52 -18.45 14.86
N ASN A 353 -19.03 -19.62 14.47
CA ASN A 353 -20.41 -19.80 14.00
C ASN A 353 -21.27 -20.78 14.80
N ILE A 354 -20.73 -21.82 15.46
CA ILE A 354 -21.55 -22.85 16.11
C ILE A 354 -22.51 -22.28 17.16
N GLY A 355 -22.04 -21.35 18.00
CA GLY A 355 -22.92 -20.72 18.98
C GLY A 355 -24.02 -19.84 18.38
N PHE A 356 -23.79 -19.21 17.22
CA PHE A 356 -24.86 -18.47 16.54
C PHE A 356 -25.83 -19.41 15.83
N ALA A 357 -25.30 -20.47 15.22
CA ALA A 357 -26.09 -21.48 14.53
C ALA A 357 -27.02 -22.23 15.48
N SER A 358 -26.59 -22.42 16.73
CA SER A 358 -27.37 -23.12 17.73
C SER A 358 -28.64 -22.40 18.17
N VAL A 359 -28.70 -21.08 18.01
CA VAL A 359 -29.89 -20.27 18.32
C VAL A 359 -31.09 -20.71 17.46
N LEU A 360 -30.87 -21.36 16.32
CA LEU A 360 -31.92 -21.85 15.44
C LEU A 360 -32.40 -23.27 15.74
N HIS A 361 -31.89 -23.94 16.79
CA HIS A 361 -32.20 -25.36 17.03
C HIS A 361 -33.71 -25.65 17.08
N ASP A 362 -34.48 -24.74 17.67
CA ASP A 362 -35.91 -24.88 17.90
C ASP A 362 -36.78 -24.00 16.98
N ILE A 363 -36.21 -23.45 15.90
CA ILE A 363 -36.94 -22.61 14.93
C ILE A 363 -38.19 -23.30 14.36
N GLY A 364 -38.21 -24.64 14.33
CA GLY A 364 -39.33 -25.44 13.85
C GLY A 364 -40.55 -25.46 14.77
N LYS A 365 -40.43 -25.03 16.03
CA LYS A 365 -41.56 -24.93 16.99
C LYS A 365 -42.67 -24.02 16.47
N VAL A 366 -42.37 -23.09 15.55
CA VAL A 366 -43.37 -22.25 14.87
C VAL A 366 -44.47 -23.09 14.20
N GLY A 367 -44.13 -24.29 13.70
CA GLY A 367 -45.05 -25.22 13.07
C GLY A 367 -45.84 -26.11 14.03
N VAL A 368 -45.53 -26.09 15.33
CA VAL A 368 -46.24 -26.89 16.35
C VAL A 368 -47.48 -26.12 16.84
N PRO A 369 -48.65 -26.78 16.99
CA PRO A 369 -49.86 -26.14 17.51
C PRO A 369 -49.70 -25.64 18.96
N ASP A 370 -50.15 -24.42 19.24
CA ASP A 370 -50.09 -23.81 20.58
C ASP A 370 -50.80 -24.64 21.65
N SER A 371 -51.90 -25.32 21.30
CA SER A 371 -52.64 -26.18 22.24
C SER A 371 -51.83 -27.36 22.77
N ILE A 372 -50.80 -27.78 22.02
CA ILE A 372 -49.87 -28.84 22.41
C ILE A 372 -48.64 -28.22 23.08
N LEU A 373 -48.04 -27.21 22.45
CA LEU A 373 -46.81 -26.57 22.93
C LEU A 373 -46.99 -25.93 24.31
N LYS A 374 -48.12 -25.25 24.55
CA LYS A 374 -48.42 -24.52 25.80
C LYS A 374 -49.29 -25.32 26.78
N LYS A 375 -49.44 -26.63 26.58
CA LYS A 375 -50.31 -27.47 27.41
C LYS A 375 -49.80 -27.49 28.86
N PRO A 376 -50.58 -27.04 29.87
CA PRO A 376 -50.15 -27.07 31.27
C PRO A 376 -50.28 -28.49 31.85
N GLY A 377 -49.37 -29.38 31.46
CA GLY A 377 -49.32 -30.75 31.95
C GLY A 377 -48.46 -31.69 31.10
N LYS A 378 -48.45 -32.97 31.45
CA LYS A 378 -47.75 -33.99 30.65
C LYS A 378 -48.44 -34.19 29.30
N LEU A 379 -47.63 -34.36 28.27
CA LEU A 379 -48.07 -34.69 26.92
C LEU A 379 -48.41 -36.19 26.85
N THR A 380 -49.41 -36.55 26.05
CA THR A 380 -49.63 -37.94 25.63
C THR A 380 -48.56 -38.37 24.63
N ALA A 381 -48.49 -39.67 24.31
CA ALA A 381 -47.53 -40.17 23.32
C ALA A 381 -47.76 -39.53 21.95
N GLU A 382 -49.02 -39.38 21.55
CA GLU A 382 -49.43 -38.78 20.28
C GLU A 382 -49.12 -37.27 20.23
N GLU A 383 -49.33 -36.56 21.35
CA GLU A 383 -48.97 -35.15 21.46
C GLU A 383 -47.44 -34.96 21.41
N PHE A 384 -46.68 -35.86 22.04
CA PHE A 384 -45.23 -35.86 21.97
C PHE A 384 -44.73 -36.16 20.55
N ASP A 385 -45.38 -37.06 19.82
CA ASP A 385 -45.10 -37.32 18.40
C ASP A 385 -45.27 -36.06 17.53
N ILE A 386 -46.22 -35.20 17.88
CA ILE A 386 -46.42 -33.90 17.22
C ILE A 386 -45.31 -32.91 17.60
N ILE A 387 -44.89 -32.87 18.88
CA ILE A 387 -43.76 -32.00 19.29
C ILE A 387 -42.48 -32.40 18.56
N LYS A 388 -42.19 -33.69 18.42
CA LYS A 388 -41.02 -34.18 17.67
C LYS A 388 -40.94 -33.67 16.23
N GLN A 389 -42.06 -33.24 15.63
CA GLN A 389 -42.08 -32.68 14.28
C GLN A 389 -41.36 -31.32 14.17
N HIS A 390 -41.03 -30.63 15.26
CA HIS A 390 -40.28 -29.36 15.17
C HIS A 390 -38.93 -29.55 14.46
N THR A 391 -38.22 -30.67 14.66
CA THR A 391 -36.98 -30.94 13.93
C THR A 391 -37.22 -31.17 12.44
N VAL A 392 -38.34 -31.82 12.07
CA VAL A 392 -38.76 -32.01 10.68
C VAL A 392 -39.15 -30.70 10.01
N PHE A 393 -39.85 -29.82 10.74
CA PHE A 393 -40.19 -28.48 10.26
C PHE A 393 -38.94 -27.61 10.08
N ALA A 394 -38.00 -27.66 11.04
CA ALA A 394 -36.72 -26.96 10.94
C ALA A 394 -35.92 -27.46 9.73
N LYS A 395 -35.83 -28.78 9.54
CA LYS A 395 -35.20 -29.40 8.35
C LYS A 395 -35.77 -28.82 7.07
N LYS A 396 -37.10 -28.77 6.93
CA LYS A 396 -37.77 -28.24 5.75
C LYS A 396 -37.48 -26.76 5.51
N ILE A 397 -37.56 -25.93 6.56
CA ILE A 397 -37.29 -24.49 6.49
C ILE A 397 -35.85 -24.24 6.04
N LEU A 398 -34.89 -24.96 6.62
CA LEU A 398 -33.46 -24.72 6.38
C LEU A 398 -32.96 -25.40 5.09
N SER A 399 -33.52 -26.55 4.68
CA SER A 399 -33.19 -27.18 3.39
C SER A 399 -33.57 -26.30 2.21
N GLU A 400 -34.73 -25.62 2.30
CA GLU A 400 -35.12 -24.65 1.26
C GLU A 400 -34.10 -23.51 1.12
N LEU A 401 -33.44 -23.09 2.21
CA LEU A 401 -32.41 -22.06 2.15
C LEU A 401 -31.12 -22.57 1.49
N VAL A 402 -30.65 -23.76 1.86
CA VAL A 402 -29.41 -24.34 1.33
C VAL A 402 -29.57 -24.71 -0.15
N ASP A 403 -30.65 -25.42 -0.51
CA ASP A 403 -30.83 -25.97 -1.85
C ASP A 403 -31.28 -24.91 -2.88
N LYS A 404 -32.20 -24.01 -2.50
CA LYS A 404 -32.77 -23.02 -3.42
C LYS A 404 -31.84 -21.84 -3.67
N HIS A 405 -31.10 -21.41 -2.64
CA HIS A 405 -30.23 -20.23 -2.72
C HIS A 405 -28.75 -20.58 -2.90
N LYS A 406 -28.39 -21.88 -2.94
CA LYS A 406 -27.02 -22.38 -3.10
C LYS A 406 -26.04 -21.73 -2.12
N ILE A 407 -26.49 -21.51 -0.89
CA ILE A 407 -25.66 -20.88 0.14
C ILE A 407 -24.74 -21.97 0.71
N ASN A 408 -23.47 -21.91 0.33
CA ASN A 408 -22.42 -22.78 0.85
C ASN A 408 -21.63 -22.07 1.96
N ASP A 409 -22.34 -21.74 3.04
CA ASP A 409 -21.79 -21.04 4.21
C ASP A 409 -21.92 -21.97 5.43
N ILE A 410 -20.81 -22.11 6.18
CA ILE A 410 -20.71 -22.97 7.36
C ILE A 410 -21.82 -22.69 8.37
N PHE A 411 -22.25 -21.43 8.53
CA PHE A 411 -23.30 -21.03 9.46
C PHE A 411 -24.61 -21.78 9.18
N PHE A 412 -25.02 -21.85 7.91
CA PHE A 412 -26.26 -22.53 7.53
C PHE A 412 -26.15 -24.04 7.60
N THR A 413 -24.97 -24.61 7.27
CA THR A 413 -24.74 -26.05 7.45
C THR A 413 -24.84 -26.44 8.92
N LEU A 414 -24.20 -25.69 9.82
CA LEU A 414 -24.29 -25.93 11.26
C LEU A 414 -25.72 -25.76 11.76
N SER A 415 -26.41 -24.69 11.35
CA SER A 415 -27.79 -24.42 11.77
C SER A 415 -28.74 -25.53 11.34
N TYR A 416 -28.63 -25.99 10.09
CA TYR A 416 -29.41 -27.09 9.55
C TYR A 416 -29.19 -28.38 10.34
N ASN A 417 -27.92 -28.74 10.58
CA ASN A 417 -27.59 -29.97 11.27
C ASN A 417 -28.04 -29.93 12.73
N ILE A 418 -27.82 -28.83 13.45
CA ILE A 418 -28.27 -28.68 14.83
C ILE A 418 -29.80 -28.75 14.90
N ALA A 419 -30.52 -27.91 14.14
CA ALA A 419 -31.97 -27.84 14.24
C ALA A 419 -32.68 -29.13 13.80
N THR A 420 -32.06 -29.91 12.90
CA THR A 420 -32.61 -31.18 12.45
C THR A 420 -32.30 -32.33 13.42
N TYR A 421 -31.09 -32.37 13.98
CA TYR A 421 -30.56 -33.59 14.61
C TYR A 421 -30.19 -33.44 16.09
N HIS A 422 -30.40 -32.29 16.75
CA HIS A 422 -30.01 -32.10 18.16
C HIS A 422 -30.73 -33.04 19.15
N HIS A 423 -31.81 -33.69 18.74
CA HIS A 423 -32.52 -34.72 19.51
C HIS A 423 -32.21 -36.17 19.08
N GLU A 424 -31.27 -36.36 18.17
CA GLU A 424 -30.71 -37.69 17.92
C GLU A 424 -29.88 -38.15 19.11
N LYS A 425 -29.91 -39.45 19.39
CA LYS A 425 -29.20 -40.05 20.52
C LYS A 425 -28.12 -40.98 20.00
N TRP A 426 -26.99 -41.01 20.70
CA TRP A 426 -25.82 -41.80 20.27
C TRP A 426 -26.13 -43.27 19.98
N ASP A 427 -27.08 -43.87 20.70
CA ASP A 427 -27.52 -45.27 20.54
C ASP A 427 -28.52 -45.53 19.39
N GLY A 428 -29.04 -44.48 18.75
CA GLY A 428 -30.05 -44.55 17.69
C GLY A 428 -31.50 -44.48 18.17
N THR A 429 -31.76 -44.26 19.47
CA THR A 429 -33.12 -44.16 20.03
C THR A 429 -33.70 -42.74 19.98
N GLY A 430 -33.01 -41.81 19.31
CA GLY A 430 -33.42 -40.42 19.12
C GLY A 430 -34.40 -40.21 17.97
N TYR A 431 -34.59 -38.94 17.59
CA TYR A 431 -35.45 -38.51 16.49
C TYR A 431 -34.84 -37.29 15.78
N PRO A 432 -35.21 -36.98 14.52
CA PRO A 432 -36.31 -37.55 13.71
C PRO A 432 -35.98 -38.82 12.91
N GLU A 433 -34.72 -39.16 12.71
CA GLU A 433 -34.27 -40.22 11.79
C GLU A 433 -33.69 -41.45 12.50
N GLY A 434 -33.39 -41.35 13.81
CA GLY A 434 -32.83 -42.46 14.57
C GLY A 434 -31.38 -42.78 14.20
N LEU A 435 -30.62 -41.73 13.85
CA LEU A 435 -29.21 -41.82 13.47
C LEU A 435 -28.38 -42.35 14.65
N LYS A 436 -27.36 -43.17 14.36
CA LYS A 436 -26.53 -43.80 15.39
C LYS A 436 -25.06 -43.40 15.31
N GLY A 437 -24.47 -43.11 16.47
CA GLY A 437 -23.04 -42.82 16.57
C GLY A 437 -22.61 -41.63 15.72
N GLU A 438 -21.59 -41.84 14.87
CA GLU A 438 -21.01 -40.78 14.03
C GLU A 438 -21.87 -40.40 12.81
N GLU A 439 -22.96 -41.13 12.54
CA GLU A 439 -23.98 -40.70 11.55
C GLU A 439 -24.64 -39.38 11.98
N ILE A 440 -24.70 -39.12 13.29
CA ILE A 440 -25.18 -37.86 13.84
C ILE A 440 -24.10 -36.78 13.57
N PRO A 441 -24.45 -35.65 12.93
CA PRO A 441 -23.51 -34.55 12.74
C PRO A 441 -22.88 -34.10 14.06
N LEU A 442 -21.60 -33.75 14.02
CA LEU A 442 -20.81 -33.44 15.24
C LEU A 442 -21.44 -32.30 16.04
N GLU A 443 -21.82 -31.22 15.36
CA GLU A 443 -22.50 -30.05 15.91
C GLU A 443 -23.81 -30.39 16.61
N ALA A 444 -24.58 -31.36 16.08
CA ALA A 444 -25.81 -31.82 16.70
C ALA A 444 -25.53 -32.64 17.96
N ARG A 445 -24.47 -33.47 17.95
CA ARG A 445 -24.01 -34.20 19.16
C ARG A 445 -23.53 -33.27 20.26
N ILE A 446 -22.75 -32.23 19.88
CA ILE A 446 -22.28 -31.19 20.80
C ILE A 446 -23.48 -30.47 21.40
N PHE A 447 -24.40 -30.00 20.54
CA PHE A 447 -25.50 -29.17 20.99
C PHE A 447 -26.56 -29.94 21.76
N GLY A 448 -26.84 -31.20 21.43
CA GLY A 448 -27.76 -32.04 22.18
C GLY A 448 -27.36 -32.20 23.65
N LEU A 449 -26.05 -32.25 23.96
CA LEU A 449 -25.57 -32.22 25.35
C LEU A 449 -25.84 -30.84 26.00
N CYS A 450 -25.52 -29.75 25.29
CA CYS A 450 -25.73 -28.39 25.78
C CYS A 450 -27.19 -28.11 26.13
N ASP A 451 -28.12 -28.48 25.24
CA ASP A 451 -29.56 -28.31 25.43
C ASP A 451 -30.08 -29.14 26.62
N VAL A 452 -29.67 -30.41 26.71
CA VAL A 452 -30.06 -31.24 27.86
C VAL A 452 -29.51 -30.70 29.17
N TYR A 453 -28.25 -30.23 29.21
CA TYR A 453 -27.71 -29.60 30.43
C TYR A 453 -28.54 -28.39 30.87
N ASP A 454 -28.87 -27.49 29.93
CA ASP A 454 -29.68 -26.31 30.24
C ASP A 454 -31.08 -26.71 30.72
N ALA A 455 -31.74 -27.63 30.02
CA ALA A 455 -33.05 -28.16 30.39
C ALA A 455 -33.06 -28.87 31.77
N LEU A 456 -31.93 -29.43 32.19
CA LEU A 456 -31.80 -30.03 33.52
C LEU A 456 -31.67 -28.98 34.62
N ARG A 457 -30.97 -27.87 34.34
CA ARG A 457 -30.63 -26.80 35.28
C ARG A 457 -31.65 -25.66 35.33
N SER A 458 -32.48 -25.49 34.30
CA SER A 458 -33.51 -24.45 34.21
C SER A 458 -34.83 -24.86 34.87
N GLU A 459 -35.55 -23.88 35.42
CA GLU A 459 -36.91 -24.08 35.94
C GLU A 459 -37.90 -24.26 34.77
N ARG A 460 -38.79 -25.24 34.88
CA ARG A 460 -39.89 -25.45 33.93
C ARG A 460 -41.20 -25.62 34.69
N VAL A 461 -42.33 -25.35 34.03
CA VAL A 461 -43.69 -25.41 34.60
C VAL A 461 -43.98 -26.71 35.39
N TYR A 462 -43.32 -27.80 35.02
CA TYR A 462 -43.54 -29.14 35.60
C TYR A 462 -42.38 -29.66 36.44
N LYS A 463 -41.27 -28.91 36.56
CA LYS A 463 -40.00 -29.43 37.09
C LYS A 463 -39.15 -28.32 37.71
N ALA A 464 -38.81 -28.48 38.98
CA ALA A 464 -37.80 -27.66 39.66
C ALA A 464 -36.39 -27.92 39.07
N PRO A 465 -35.53 -26.88 39.01
CA PRO A 465 -34.17 -27.02 38.48
C PRO A 465 -33.34 -28.03 39.29
N PHE A 466 -32.51 -28.81 38.62
CA PHE A 466 -31.54 -29.68 39.29
C PHE A 466 -30.26 -28.93 39.65
N SER A 467 -29.54 -29.40 40.68
CA SER A 467 -28.22 -28.87 41.02
C SER A 467 -27.20 -29.19 39.92
N HIS A 468 -26.10 -28.44 39.89
CA HIS A 468 -24.99 -28.70 38.97
C HIS A 468 -24.55 -30.18 39.02
N GLU A 469 -24.29 -30.67 40.22
CA GLU A 469 -23.74 -32.00 40.48
C GLU A 469 -24.70 -33.09 40.01
N LYS A 470 -26.02 -32.89 40.21
CA LYS A 470 -27.03 -33.82 39.74
C LYS A 470 -27.13 -33.82 38.21
N SER A 471 -27.06 -32.66 37.57
CA SER A 471 -27.07 -32.56 36.10
C SER A 471 -25.83 -33.22 35.48
N VAL A 472 -24.64 -33.01 36.06
CA VAL A 472 -23.41 -33.68 35.66
C VAL A 472 -23.53 -35.20 35.80
N ALA A 473 -24.06 -35.70 36.92
CA ALA A 473 -24.27 -37.13 37.13
C ALA A 473 -25.21 -37.75 36.09
N ILE A 474 -26.29 -37.05 35.73
CA ILE A 474 -27.22 -37.51 34.68
C ILE A 474 -26.52 -37.56 33.31
N ILE A 475 -25.77 -36.52 32.95
CA ILE A 475 -25.04 -36.48 31.67
C ILE A 475 -24.01 -37.61 31.60
N ASN A 476 -23.25 -37.83 32.67
CA ASN A 476 -22.27 -38.91 32.74
C ASN A 476 -22.92 -40.30 32.64
N SER A 477 -24.10 -40.50 33.22
CA SER A 477 -24.84 -41.75 33.06
C SER A 477 -25.34 -42.00 31.63
N GLY A 478 -25.45 -40.95 30.82
CA GLY A 478 -25.86 -41.01 29.41
C GLY A 478 -24.71 -41.22 28.42
N ALA A 479 -23.46 -41.33 28.89
CA ALA A 479 -22.31 -41.54 28.02
C ALA A 479 -22.42 -42.86 27.24
N GLY A 480 -22.23 -42.81 25.92
CA GLY A 480 -22.32 -43.97 25.03
C GLY A 480 -23.75 -44.46 24.75
N THR A 481 -24.77 -43.79 25.30
CA THR A 481 -26.18 -44.08 25.03
C THR A 481 -26.92 -42.85 24.51
N HIS A 482 -27.13 -41.85 25.37
CA HIS A 482 -27.70 -40.57 24.97
C HIS A 482 -26.64 -39.71 24.25
N PHE A 483 -25.43 -39.65 24.80
CA PHE A 483 -24.38 -38.74 24.36
C PHE A 483 -23.15 -39.49 23.84
N ASP A 484 -22.44 -38.85 22.91
CA ASP A 484 -21.09 -39.27 22.48
C ASP A 484 -20.13 -39.21 23.68
N SER A 485 -19.37 -40.28 23.92
CA SER A 485 -18.46 -40.37 25.07
C SER A 485 -17.34 -39.32 25.00
N ASP A 486 -16.83 -39.03 23.80
CA ASP A 486 -15.77 -38.02 23.61
C ASP A 486 -16.28 -36.62 23.99
N ILE A 487 -17.58 -36.36 23.77
CA ILE A 487 -18.21 -35.08 24.11
C ILE A 487 -18.50 -34.99 25.60
N VAL A 488 -18.90 -36.09 26.25
CA VAL A 488 -19.05 -36.15 27.71
C VAL A 488 -17.71 -35.91 28.41
N ASP A 489 -16.61 -36.48 27.90
CA ASP A 489 -15.27 -36.24 28.44
C ASP A 489 -14.86 -34.78 28.31
N ALA A 490 -15.14 -34.16 27.14
CA ALA A 490 -14.91 -32.73 26.95
C ALA A 490 -15.79 -31.87 27.89
N PHE A 491 -17.04 -32.26 28.12
CA PHE A 491 -17.95 -31.60 29.06
C PHE A 491 -17.42 -31.67 30.49
N ASN A 492 -16.97 -32.85 30.94
CA ASN A 492 -16.39 -33.01 32.27
C ASN A 492 -15.14 -32.13 32.46
N ALA A 493 -14.34 -31.94 31.41
CA ALA A 493 -13.17 -31.06 31.45
C ALA A 493 -13.53 -29.55 31.54
N CYS A 494 -14.79 -29.19 31.29
CA CYS A 494 -15.28 -27.81 31.36
C CYS A 494 -16.59 -27.62 32.16
N ALA A 495 -16.93 -28.57 33.04
CA ALA A 495 -18.23 -28.60 33.73
C ALA A 495 -18.42 -27.42 34.68
N GLU A 496 -17.36 -26.99 35.37
CA GLU A 496 -17.42 -25.79 36.23
C GLU A 496 -17.66 -24.52 35.41
N GLN A 497 -17.08 -24.39 34.22
CA GLN A 497 -17.40 -23.27 33.34
C GLN A 497 -18.87 -23.31 32.86
N PHE A 498 -19.45 -24.49 32.65
CA PHE A 498 -20.90 -24.63 32.42
C PHE A 498 -21.73 -24.20 33.63
N ARG A 499 -21.26 -24.47 34.85
CA ARG A 499 -21.89 -23.98 36.08
C ARG A 499 -21.85 -22.45 36.13
N HIS A 500 -20.68 -21.85 35.92
CA HIS A 500 -20.53 -20.39 35.91
C HIS A 500 -21.44 -19.73 34.89
N ILE A 501 -21.42 -20.18 33.63
CA ILE A 501 -22.31 -19.65 32.58
C ILE A 501 -23.78 -19.74 33.00
N HIS A 502 -24.21 -20.83 33.64
CA HIS A 502 -25.59 -20.94 34.09
C HIS A 502 -25.91 -19.95 35.23
N ASP A 503 -25.07 -19.91 36.25
CA ASP A 503 -25.32 -19.17 37.49
C ASP A 503 -25.27 -17.65 37.25
N THR A 504 -24.39 -17.17 36.35
CA THR A 504 -24.33 -15.76 35.92
C THR A 504 -25.67 -15.29 35.33
N TYR A 505 -26.31 -16.09 34.48
CA TYR A 505 -27.59 -15.72 33.86
C TYR A 505 -28.80 -15.87 34.82
N ILE A 506 -28.68 -16.63 35.92
CA ILE A 506 -29.72 -16.69 36.98
C ILE A 506 -29.67 -15.47 37.89
N LEU A 507 -28.47 -14.99 38.24
CA LEU A 507 -28.34 -13.80 39.09
C LEU A 507 -28.87 -12.54 38.41
N PHE A 508 -28.78 -12.47 37.08
CA PHE A 508 -29.41 -11.44 36.27
C PHE A 508 -30.94 -11.40 36.44
N TYR A 509 -31.60 -12.57 36.58
CA TYR A 509 -33.05 -12.68 36.78
C TYR A 509 -33.52 -12.27 38.17
N ASN A 510 -32.71 -12.51 39.20
CA ASN A 510 -33.04 -12.18 40.59
C ASN A 510 -32.58 -10.77 41.02
N GLY A 511 -31.63 -10.17 40.30
CA GLY A 511 -31.09 -8.83 40.57
C GLY A 511 -31.71 -7.70 39.73
N ILE A 512 -32.43 -8.02 38.65
CA ILE A 512 -33.04 -7.04 37.74
C ILE A 512 -34.53 -7.34 37.65
N SER A 513 -35.35 -6.47 38.25
CA SER A 513 -36.79 -6.50 38.00
C SER A 513 -37.05 -6.15 36.54
N TYR A 514 -37.27 -7.16 35.70
CA TYR A 514 -37.98 -6.96 34.44
C TYR A 514 -39.46 -6.75 34.79
N SER A 515 -39.86 -5.50 35.05
CA SER A 515 -41.26 -5.15 34.92
C SER A 515 -41.65 -5.38 33.46
N SER A 516 -42.54 -6.35 33.24
CA SER A 516 -43.20 -6.67 31.97
C SER A 516 -43.25 -5.50 30.99
N PHE A 517 -42.76 -5.74 29.77
CA PHE A 517 -42.77 -4.80 28.64
C PHE A 517 -44.08 -4.03 28.51
N GLY A 518 -44.08 -2.81 29.03
CA GLY A 518 -45.08 -1.78 28.77
C GLY A 518 -44.42 -0.60 28.06
N ASN A 519 -44.49 -0.57 26.72
CA ASN A 519 -44.38 0.57 25.78
C ASN A 519 -43.41 1.76 25.99
N ASN A 520 -42.51 1.80 26.97
CA ASN A 520 -41.55 2.90 27.15
C ASN A 520 -40.16 2.37 27.54
N ARG A 521 -39.17 2.54 26.64
CA ARG A 521 -37.74 2.19 26.83
C ARG A 521 -37.00 3.02 27.93
N ARG A 522 -37.70 3.60 28.92
CA ARG A 522 -37.13 4.63 29.83
C ARG A 522 -36.77 4.15 31.24
N GLU A 523 -36.91 2.86 31.57
CA GLU A 523 -36.83 2.37 32.96
C GLU A 523 -35.85 1.21 33.18
N LEU A 524 -34.71 1.16 32.47
CA LEU A 524 -33.62 0.27 32.87
C LEU A 524 -32.95 0.81 34.15
N LYS A 525 -33.11 0.08 35.25
CA LYS A 525 -32.55 0.42 36.56
C LYS A 525 -32.14 -0.85 37.33
N VAL A 526 -30.89 -0.89 37.78
CA VAL A 526 -30.34 -1.91 38.68
C VAL A 526 -30.56 -1.47 40.12
N GLU A 527 -31.34 -2.21 40.90
CA GLU A 527 -31.63 -1.85 42.29
C GLU A 527 -30.82 -2.70 43.27
N TRP A 528 -30.35 -2.06 44.36
CA TRP A 528 -29.74 -2.78 45.47
C TRP A 528 -30.77 -3.67 46.15
N ASN A 529 -30.38 -4.92 46.43
CA ASN A 529 -31.17 -5.86 47.21
C ASN A 529 -30.28 -6.62 48.21
N SER A 530 -30.88 -7.35 49.14
CA SER A 530 -30.14 -8.09 50.17
C SER A 530 -29.29 -9.24 49.63
N SER A 531 -29.53 -9.73 48.41
CA SER A 531 -28.68 -10.77 47.79
C SER A 531 -27.36 -10.25 47.24
N LEU A 532 -27.19 -8.92 47.12
CA LEU A 532 -25.95 -8.28 46.71
C LEU A 532 -25.09 -7.81 47.90
N SER A 533 -25.57 -8.03 49.13
CA SER A 533 -24.83 -7.74 50.35
C SER A 533 -23.79 -8.83 50.61
N VAL A 534 -22.56 -8.41 50.85
CA VAL A 534 -21.48 -9.30 51.28
C VAL A 534 -21.37 -9.37 52.80
N GLY A 535 -22.17 -8.61 53.55
CA GLY A 535 -22.17 -8.61 55.02
C GLY A 535 -21.05 -7.78 55.64
N ILE A 536 -20.35 -6.96 54.84
CA ILE A 536 -19.34 -5.99 55.30
C ILE A 536 -19.85 -4.59 54.91
N ASP A 537 -20.29 -3.80 55.89
CA ASP A 537 -20.95 -2.50 55.69
C ASP A 537 -20.17 -1.56 54.75
N SER A 538 -18.84 -1.52 54.88
CA SER A 538 -17.99 -0.65 54.05
C SER A 538 -17.90 -1.09 52.59
N ILE A 539 -18.07 -2.39 52.30
CA ILE A 539 -18.07 -2.95 50.93
C ILE A 539 -19.48 -2.83 50.35
N ASP A 540 -20.52 -3.10 51.13
CA ASP A 540 -21.91 -2.93 50.71
C ASP A 540 -22.24 -1.48 50.34
N GLU A 541 -21.77 -0.50 51.10
CA GLU A 541 -21.90 0.92 50.73
C GLU A 541 -21.16 1.24 49.43
N GLN A 542 -20.02 0.58 49.19
CA GLN A 542 -19.30 0.75 47.93
C GLN A 542 -20.06 0.16 46.74
N HIS A 543 -20.68 -1.01 46.90
CA HIS A 543 -21.53 -1.61 45.87
C HIS A 543 -22.75 -0.73 45.56
N LYS A 544 -23.41 -0.16 46.57
CA LYS A 544 -24.54 0.76 46.36
C LYS A 544 -24.15 1.99 45.53
N ILE A 545 -22.99 2.59 45.81
CA ILE A 545 -22.47 3.72 45.04
C ILE A 545 -22.20 3.32 43.58
N LEU A 546 -21.62 2.14 43.38
CA LEU A 546 -21.30 1.58 42.06
C LEU A 546 -22.56 1.35 41.22
N LEU A 547 -23.59 0.72 41.80
CA LEU A 547 -24.90 0.53 41.15
C LEU A 547 -25.58 1.87 40.82
N GLY A 548 -25.48 2.85 41.73
CA GLY A 548 -25.99 4.20 41.47
C GLY A 548 -25.35 4.87 40.25
N LYS A 549 -24.04 4.64 40.02
CA LYS A 549 -23.30 5.18 38.88
C LYS A 549 -23.56 4.41 37.59
N ILE A 550 -23.76 3.10 37.67
CA ILE A 550 -24.24 2.28 36.54
C ILE A 550 -25.61 2.78 36.07
N ASN A 551 -26.56 3.00 36.99
CA ASN A 551 -27.86 3.56 36.65
C ASN A 551 -27.75 4.94 35.99
N PHE A 552 -26.82 5.76 36.46
CA PHE A 552 -26.57 7.08 35.87
C PHE A 552 -25.95 6.99 34.46
N LEU A 553 -25.09 6.00 34.21
CA LEU A 553 -24.53 5.70 32.89
C LEU A 553 -25.62 5.28 31.90
N ILE A 554 -26.42 4.27 32.28
CA ILE A 554 -27.56 3.77 31.48
C ILE A 554 -28.47 4.94 31.12
N LYS A 555 -28.89 5.72 32.12
CA LYS A 555 -29.75 6.88 31.91
C LYS A 555 -29.12 7.91 30.97
N SER A 556 -27.82 8.18 31.11
CA SER A 556 -27.13 9.15 30.24
C SER A 556 -27.09 8.70 28.78
N ILE A 557 -26.92 7.39 28.53
CA ILE A 557 -26.98 6.81 27.19
C ILE A 557 -28.41 6.85 26.64
N LEU A 558 -29.42 6.47 27.43
CA LEU A 558 -30.83 6.50 27.03
C LEU A 558 -31.37 7.92 26.77
N ASP A 559 -30.92 8.90 27.56
CA ASP A 559 -31.26 10.31 27.42
C ASP A 559 -30.50 10.97 26.24
N GLY A 560 -29.60 10.25 25.56
CA GLY A 560 -28.81 10.77 24.45
C GLY A 560 -27.83 11.87 24.87
N LYS A 561 -27.33 11.85 26.11
CA LYS A 561 -26.32 12.82 26.56
C LYS A 561 -25.01 12.54 25.82
N GLY A 562 -24.36 13.60 25.32
CA GLY A 562 -23.20 13.50 24.43
C GLY A 562 -22.02 12.68 24.98
N ASP A 563 -21.19 12.19 24.05
CA ASP A 563 -20.10 11.22 24.28
C ASP A 563 -19.17 11.57 25.45
N GLU A 564 -18.88 12.85 25.67
CA GLU A 564 -18.05 13.32 26.79
C GLU A 564 -18.64 12.98 28.17
N ASN A 565 -19.97 13.05 28.32
CA ASN A 565 -20.64 12.70 29.58
C ASN A 565 -20.57 11.19 29.84
N VAL A 566 -20.79 10.38 28.79
CA VAL A 566 -20.70 8.92 28.89
C VAL A 566 -19.27 8.49 29.20
N LEU A 567 -18.29 9.07 28.53
CA LEU A 567 -16.88 8.80 28.75
C LEU A 567 -16.41 9.23 30.16
N SER A 568 -16.90 10.38 30.66
CA SER A 568 -16.64 10.83 32.03
C SER A 568 -17.15 9.84 33.08
N ILE A 569 -18.36 9.30 32.88
CA ILE A 569 -18.95 8.31 33.79
C ILE A 569 -18.20 6.97 33.69
N LEU A 570 -17.83 6.53 32.49
CA LEU A 570 -17.03 5.31 32.30
C LEU A 570 -15.64 5.43 32.96
N ASN A 571 -14.97 6.57 32.84
CA ASN A 571 -13.69 6.81 33.53
C ASN A 571 -13.86 6.82 35.05
N PHE A 572 -14.92 7.45 35.56
CA PHE A 572 -15.24 7.38 36.99
C PHE A 572 -15.44 5.93 37.45
N LEU A 573 -16.22 5.14 36.71
CA LEU A 573 -16.49 3.74 37.03
C LEU A 573 -15.21 2.91 37.02
N ARG A 574 -14.33 3.10 36.03
CA ARG A 574 -13.00 2.45 36.00
C ARG A 574 -12.20 2.77 37.25
N ASP A 575 -12.05 4.05 37.58
CA ASP A 575 -11.23 4.48 38.71
C ASP A 575 -11.83 4.01 40.05
N TYR A 576 -13.16 3.97 40.13
CA TYR A 576 -13.88 3.44 41.27
C TYR A 576 -13.66 1.94 41.45
N SER A 577 -13.89 1.14 40.40
CA SER A 577 -13.68 -0.31 40.42
C SER A 577 -12.24 -0.66 40.74
N GLU A 578 -11.26 0.08 40.23
CA GLU A 578 -9.84 -0.15 40.53
C GLU A 578 -9.52 0.07 42.02
N ASN A 579 -10.06 1.11 42.64
CA ASN A 579 -9.87 1.36 44.07
C ASN A 579 -10.58 0.29 44.92
N HIS A 580 -11.76 -0.14 44.48
CA HIS A 580 -12.55 -1.18 45.12
C HIS A 580 -11.85 -2.54 45.09
N PHE A 581 -11.41 -2.99 43.91
CA PHE A 581 -10.64 -4.23 43.74
C PHE A 581 -9.38 -4.25 44.58
N ARG A 582 -8.62 -3.14 44.64
CA ARG A 582 -7.45 -3.05 45.51
C ARG A 582 -7.78 -3.17 46.99
N ALA A 583 -8.93 -2.64 47.40
CA ALA A 583 -9.37 -2.77 48.79
C ALA A 583 -9.72 -4.23 49.12
N GLU A 584 -10.42 -4.91 48.23
CA GLU A 584 -10.76 -6.33 48.37
C GLU A 584 -9.52 -7.23 48.37
N GLU A 585 -8.66 -7.09 47.37
CA GLU A 585 -7.40 -7.82 47.26
C GLU A 585 -6.53 -7.62 48.51
N LYS A 586 -6.51 -6.41 49.06
CA LYS A 586 -5.80 -6.10 50.31
C LYS A 586 -6.44 -6.80 51.52
N ILE A 587 -7.76 -6.79 51.64
CA ILE A 587 -8.48 -7.49 52.71
C ILE A 587 -8.23 -9.00 52.62
N MET A 588 -8.36 -9.58 51.43
CA MET A 588 -8.09 -11.00 51.18
C MET A 588 -6.65 -11.38 51.48
N LEU A 589 -5.69 -10.50 51.17
CA LEU A 589 -4.28 -10.68 51.52
C LEU A 589 -4.06 -10.64 53.04
N GLU A 590 -4.69 -9.70 53.75
CA GLU A 590 -4.62 -9.61 55.21
C GLU A 590 -5.26 -10.84 55.91
N LEU A 591 -6.26 -11.45 55.28
CA LEU A 591 -6.94 -12.67 55.75
C LEU A 591 -6.27 -13.98 55.30
N ASN A 592 -5.17 -13.93 54.53
CA ASN A 592 -4.56 -15.13 53.90
C ASN A 592 -5.60 -15.98 53.13
N ASP A 593 -6.47 -15.34 52.36
CA ASP A 593 -7.52 -16.01 51.61
C ASP A 593 -6.92 -16.93 50.51
N PRO A 594 -7.28 -18.23 50.46
CA PRO A 594 -6.74 -19.17 49.48
C PRO A 594 -7.15 -18.87 48.03
N TYR A 595 -8.19 -18.06 47.81
CA TYR A 595 -8.74 -17.70 46.49
C TYR A 595 -8.24 -16.35 45.97
N LEU A 596 -7.36 -15.66 46.69
CA LEU A 596 -6.84 -14.34 46.30
C LEU A 596 -6.29 -14.34 44.86
N LYS A 597 -5.64 -15.43 44.44
CA LYS A 597 -5.00 -15.49 43.13
C LYS A 597 -6.03 -15.55 41.99
N GLU A 598 -7.06 -16.36 42.15
CA GLU A 598 -8.20 -16.45 41.24
C GLU A 598 -8.97 -15.12 41.20
N HIS A 599 -9.19 -14.50 42.36
CA HIS A 599 -9.87 -13.21 42.49
C HIS A 599 -9.16 -12.09 41.73
N VAL A 600 -7.83 -11.98 41.87
CA VAL A 600 -7.00 -11.02 41.12
C VAL A 600 -7.06 -11.27 39.61
N GLN A 601 -7.13 -12.54 39.18
CA GLN A 601 -7.22 -12.88 37.76
C GLN A 601 -8.54 -12.41 37.13
N GLU A 602 -9.66 -12.57 37.83
CA GLU A 602 -10.97 -12.06 37.39
C GLU A 602 -10.98 -10.53 37.30
N HIS A 603 -10.37 -9.84 38.28
CA HIS A 603 -10.19 -8.39 38.20
C HIS A 603 -9.37 -7.96 36.98
N ASP A 604 -8.30 -8.69 36.65
CA ASP A 604 -7.50 -8.41 35.45
C ASP A 604 -8.28 -8.61 34.15
N ILE A 605 -9.13 -9.62 34.08
CA ILE A 605 -10.03 -9.86 32.94
C ILE A 605 -11.01 -8.69 32.78
N PHE A 606 -11.62 -8.25 33.89
CA PHE A 606 -12.50 -7.09 33.89
C PHE A 606 -11.79 -5.83 33.43
N ARG A 607 -10.59 -5.54 33.96
CA ARG A 607 -9.78 -4.37 33.56
C ARG A 607 -9.55 -4.34 32.05
N GLN A 608 -9.22 -5.48 31.45
CA GLN A 608 -9.01 -5.60 30.01
C GLN A 608 -10.29 -5.37 29.20
N ASN A 609 -11.41 -5.90 29.65
CA ASN A 609 -12.68 -5.76 28.96
C ASN A 609 -13.24 -4.33 29.10
N PHE A 610 -13.18 -3.74 30.30
CA PHE A 610 -13.57 -2.35 30.54
C PHE A 610 -12.76 -1.38 29.67
N LYS A 611 -11.45 -1.61 29.55
CA LYS A 611 -10.58 -0.81 28.70
C LYS A 611 -11.05 -0.84 27.23
N LYS A 612 -11.43 -2.00 26.70
CA LYS A 612 -11.95 -2.10 25.33
C LYS A 612 -13.21 -1.27 25.13
N ILE A 613 -14.11 -1.24 26.13
CA ILE A 613 -15.33 -0.44 26.09
C ILE A 613 -15.00 1.06 26.09
N ILE A 614 -14.10 1.51 26.96
CA ILE A 614 -13.62 2.91 26.97
C ILE A 614 -12.99 3.27 25.63
N ASP A 615 -12.08 2.43 25.12
CA ASP A 615 -11.37 2.68 23.87
C ASP A 615 -12.35 2.77 22.69
N GLN A 616 -13.35 1.89 22.66
CA GLN A 616 -14.43 1.92 21.66
C GLN A 616 -15.22 3.23 21.72
N VAL A 617 -15.72 3.62 22.90
CA VAL A 617 -16.49 4.87 23.06
C VAL A 617 -15.63 6.10 22.75
N THR A 618 -14.32 6.05 23.04
CA THR A 618 -13.39 7.15 22.74
C THR A 618 -13.14 7.30 21.24
N GLN A 619 -13.00 6.19 20.51
CA GLN A 619 -12.66 6.20 19.09
C GLN A 619 -13.89 6.39 18.19
N GLU A 620 -15.01 5.78 18.56
CA GLU A 620 -16.19 5.66 17.71
C GLU A 620 -17.38 6.48 18.25
N GLY A 621 -17.31 7.03 19.46
CA GLY A 621 -18.45 7.64 20.13
C GLY A 621 -19.46 6.60 20.64
N VAL A 622 -20.58 7.06 21.20
CA VAL A 622 -21.65 6.15 21.65
C VAL A 622 -22.46 5.67 20.44
N GLN A 623 -22.33 4.38 20.10
CA GLN A 623 -22.96 3.75 18.94
C GLN A 623 -24.28 3.04 19.30
N GLU A 624 -25.09 2.77 18.29
CA GLU A 624 -26.32 1.96 18.43
C GLU A 624 -25.93 0.51 18.79
N GLY A 625 -26.04 0.17 20.07
CA GLY A 625 -25.57 -1.11 20.64
C GLY A 625 -24.53 -0.99 21.75
N THR A 626 -23.96 0.20 21.99
CA THR A 626 -23.06 0.44 23.13
C THR A 626 -23.73 0.12 24.46
N LEU A 627 -25.04 0.42 24.59
CA LEU A 627 -25.82 0.05 25.78
C LEU A 627 -25.85 -1.46 26.01
N PHE A 628 -26.03 -2.25 24.95
CA PHE A 628 -26.06 -3.72 25.02
C PHE A 628 -24.70 -4.29 25.45
N VAL A 629 -23.60 -3.72 24.94
CA VAL A 629 -22.24 -4.11 25.34
C VAL A 629 -21.99 -3.77 26.81
N ILE A 630 -22.42 -2.58 27.25
CA ILE A 630 -22.30 -2.17 28.67
C ILE A 630 -23.17 -3.07 29.56
N GLU A 631 -24.40 -3.38 29.17
CA GLU A 631 -25.28 -4.28 29.93
C GLU A 631 -24.69 -5.68 30.06
N ARG A 632 -24.20 -6.24 28.94
CA ARG A 632 -23.66 -7.61 28.91
C ARG A 632 -22.30 -7.73 29.57
N ASP A 633 -21.34 -6.87 29.23
CA ASP A 633 -19.93 -7.06 29.60
C ASP A 633 -19.55 -6.34 30.88
N LEU A 634 -20.22 -5.21 31.18
CA LEU A 634 -19.93 -4.42 32.38
C LEU A 634 -20.90 -4.75 33.51
N ILE A 635 -22.21 -4.60 33.27
CA ILE A 635 -23.22 -4.71 34.33
C ILE A 635 -23.37 -6.17 34.78
N SER A 636 -23.48 -7.10 33.84
CA SER A 636 -23.63 -8.52 34.15
C SER A 636 -22.44 -9.07 34.95
N TRP A 637 -21.21 -8.80 34.49
CA TRP A 637 -19.99 -9.24 35.20
C TRP A 637 -19.94 -8.66 36.61
N LEU A 638 -20.27 -7.38 36.77
CA LEU A 638 -20.13 -6.69 38.05
C LEU A 638 -21.18 -7.15 39.07
N LEU A 639 -22.39 -7.47 38.62
CA LEU A 639 -23.41 -8.09 39.47
C LEU A 639 -23.03 -9.53 39.87
N ASP A 640 -22.45 -10.30 38.94
CA ASP A 640 -21.98 -11.66 39.20
C ASP A 640 -20.81 -11.67 40.19
N HIS A 641 -19.84 -10.78 40.00
CA HIS A 641 -18.69 -10.57 40.88
C HIS A 641 -19.12 -10.26 42.32
N ILE A 642 -20.01 -9.27 42.48
CA ILE A 642 -20.57 -8.89 43.80
C ILE A 642 -21.29 -10.05 44.47
N ALA A 643 -22.14 -10.77 43.72
CA ALA A 643 -22.98 -11.82 44.29
C ALA A 643 -22.18 -13.10 44.64
N ASN A 644 -21.21 -13.48 43.81
CA ASN A 644 -20.58 -14.79 43.90
C ASN A 644 -19.14 -14.78 44.41
N MET A 645 -18.39 -13.71 44.13
CA MET A 645 -16.97 -13.62 44.45
C MET A 645 -16.75 -12.81 45.72
N ASP A 646 -17.37 -11.64 45.84
CA ASP A 646 -17.17 -10.79 47.02
C ASP A 646 -17.84 -11.37 48.27
N THR A 647 -18.86 -12.22 48.10
CA THR A 647 -19.42 -13.02 49.21
C THR A 647 -18.47 -14.07 49.76
N GLN A 648 -17.37 -14.41 49.07
CA GLN A 648 -16.32 -15.28 49.61
C GLN A 648 -15.47 -14.56 50.65
N ILE A 649 -15.26 -13.25 50.48
CA ILE A 649 -14.51 -12.40 51.42
C ILE A 649 -15.15 -12.44 52.82
N SER A 650 -16.48 -12.52 52.90
CA SER A 650 -17.19 -12.60 54.18
C SER A 650 -17.20 -14.00 54.80
N LYS A 651 -17.16 -15.06 53.99
CA LYS A 651 -16.95 -16.42 54.50
C LYS A 651 -15.55 -16.57 55.10
N SER A 652 -14.55 -15.99 54.46
CA SER A 652 -13.18 -15.95 54.98
C SER A 652 -13.07 -15.08 56.23
N SER A 653 -13.74 -13.92 56.29
CA SER A 653 -13.72 -13.07 57.49
C SER A 653 -14.42 -13.73 58.70
N ALA A 654 -15.54 -14.44 58.48
CA ALA A 654 -16.26 -15.18 59.52
C ALA A 654 -15.52 -16.44 60.03
N GLN A 655 -14.54 -16.95 59.27
CA GLN A 655 -13.68 -18.06 59.69
C GLN A 655 -12.52 -17.62 60.62
N TYR A 656 -12.19 -16.33 60.61
CA TYR A 656 -11.11 -15.74 61.41
C TYR A 656 -11.58 -14.94 62.63
N SER A 657 -12.85 -14.52 62.67
CA SER A 657 -13.51 -13.97 63.87
C SER A 657 -14.00 -15.07 64.80
#